data_AF-A0AA36F1S8-F1
#
_entry.id   AF-A0AA36F1S8-F1
#
_cell.length_a   1.000
_cell.length_b   1.000
_cell.length_c   1.000
_cell.angle_alpha   90.00
_cell.angle_beta   90.00
_cell.angle_gamma   90.00
#
_symmetry.space_group_name_H-M   'P 1'
#
loop_
_entity.id
_entity.type
_entity.pdbx_description
1 polymer ?
#
loop_
_entity_poly.entity_id
_entity_poly.type
_entity_poly.pdbx_seq_one_letter_code
_entity_poly.pdbx_strand_id
1 'polypeptide(L)'
;MSVDTYGPNSQTLSFLDTEETDHLGADTQGSDFYFTDFTLPSQTQSQTQASQLDGGHSQSQIDVLEGPFQNGLDKNVGAINQGVGELNFEEDEEEQFYMKDLPKHACAYCGIHDPACVVYCNTTKKWFCNGRGNTSGSHIINHLVRAKAKEVTLHKDGPLGETVLECYNCGCRNVFLLGFIPAKADSVVVLLCRQPCATLSSLKDMNWDPSQWQPLIQDRQFLSWLVKVPSDQEQLRARQISAQQINKLEELWKENPEAKLEDLEKPGVDEEPQQVLLRYDDAYQYQNIFGPLVKLEADYDKKLKESQTQDNIVVRWDVGLNKKRIAYFRLPKANEEMKLMHGDELRLRYLGELHKPWSGVGHVIKIPDNYSDEVAIELKSNAGVPVECTLNFVVDFVWKSTSFDRMQAALKTFAVDETSVWGYIYHKLLGHEVEDAVIKCQLPKRFTAAGLPELNHSQVYAVKTVLQRPLSLIQGPPGTGKTVTSATIVYHLVKQGNGPVLVCAPSNIAVDQLTEKIHKTGLKVVRLCAKSREAIDSPVSFLALHNQIRNMDSMPELQKLQQLKDETGELSSADEKRYRALKKQCEKELLQHADVICCTCVGAGDPRLAKMQFRSVLIDESTQATEPECMIPVVLGCKQLILVGDHCQLGPVVMCKKAARAGLSQSLFERLVVLGIRPIRLQVQYRMHPALSAFPSNIFYEGSLQNGVTAAERTRKTLDFPWPQLDKPMFFYTTAGQEEISSSGTSYLNRTEAANVEKIATRFLRSSIRPEQIGIITPYEGQRAYVVQYMQYSGALNKKLYQEIEVASVDAFQGREKDFIILSCVRSNEHQGIGFLNDPRRLNVALTRAR
;
A
#
# COMPACT_ATOMS: atom_id res chain seq x y z
N MET A 1 -18.08 -60.10 16.73
CA MET A 1 -19.09 -60.21 17.79
C MET A 1 -19.37 -58.82 18.33
N SER A 2 -20.63 -58.37 18.15
CA SER A 2 -21.38 -57.26 18.80
C SER A 2 -20.59 -56.01 19.24
N VAL A 3 -20.73 -54.84 18.59
CA VAL A 3 -21.93 -53.95 18.50
C VAL A 3 -22.48 -53.58 19.87
N ASP A 4 -22.25 -52.34 20.32
CA ASP A 4 -23.36 -51.38 20.49
C ASP A 4 -22.91 -49.92 20.66
N THR A 5 -23.81 -49.07 20.17
CA THR A 5 -23.77 -47.64 19.89
C THR A 5 -24.43 -46.86 21.03
N TYR A 6 -24.19 -45.54 21.17
CA TYR A 6 -25.17 -44.45 21.44
C TYR A 6 -24.48 -43.22 22.09
N GLY A 7 -24.57 -42.05 21.43
CA GLY A 7 -24.59 -40.73 22.10
C GLY A 7 -26.06 -40.28 22.29
N PRO A 8 -26.42 -38.98 22.44
CA PRO A 8 -25.64 -37.75 22.68
C PRO A 8 -26.28 -36.81 23.77
N ASN A 9 -25.86 -35.53 23.82
CA ASN A 9 -26.45 -34.33 24.47
C ASN A 9 -26.02 -34.02 25.92
N SER A 10 -25.27 -32.93 26.15
CA SER A 10 -25.71 -31.53 26.31
C SER A 10 -26.18 -31.23 27.74
N GLN A 11 -25.41 -30.44 28.49
CA GLN A 11 -25.86 -29.26 29.24
C GLN A 11 -24.79 -28.76 30.23
N THR A 12 -24.42 -27.49 30.04
CA THR A 12 -24.21 -26.43 31.06
C THR A 12 -23.83 -26.85 32.48
N LEU A 13 -22.65 -26.40 32.94
CA LEU A 13 -22.35 -26.26 34.36
C LEU A 13 -21.88 -24.84 34.69
N SER A 14 -22.65 -24.26 35.60
CA SER A 14 -22.58 -22.96 36.23
C SER A 14 -21.45 -22.87 37.26
N PHE A 15 -20.97 -21.64 37.44
CA PHE A 15 -20.09 -21.21 38.53
C PHE A 15 -20.78 -21.36 39.90
N LEU A 16 -20.00 -21.75 40.91
CA LEU A 16 -20.32 -21.58 42.32
C LEU A 16 -19.12 -20.93 43.02
N ASP A 17 -19.37 -19.74 43.53
CA ASP A 17 -18.55 -19.02 44.48
C ASP A 17 -18.44 -19.77 45.82
N THR A 18 -17.29 -19.64 46.48
CA THR A 18 -17.22 -19.65 47.94
C THR A 18 -16.27 -18.53 48.36
N GLU A 19 -16.85 -17.55 49.05
CA GLU A 19 -16.21 -16.41 49.69
C GLU A 19 -15.57 -16.79 51.04
N GLU A 20 -14.88 -15.77 51.57
CA GLU A 20 -14.52 -15.50 52.98
C GLU A 20 -13.13 -15.98 53.43
N THR A 21 -12.08 -15.13 53.44
CA THR A 21 -11.77 -13.83 54.10
C THR A 21 -10.83 -14.04 55.29
N ASP A 22 -9.63 -13.44 55.22
CA ASP A 22 -9.20 -12.55 56.30
C ASP A 22 -8.07 -11.59 55.85
N HIS A 23 -8.24 -10.35 56.29
CA HIS A 23 -7.60 -9.11 55.83
C HIS A 23 -6.28 -8.77 56.55
N LEU A 24 -5.47 -7.93 55.88
CA LEU A 24 -4.69 -6.75 56.36
C LEU A 24 -3.48 -6.58 55.40
N GLY A 25 -3.25 -5.52 54.63
CA GLY A 25 -3.80 -4.16 54.53
C GLY A 25 -2.63 -3.23 54.15
N ALA A 26 -2.60 -2.70 52.92
CA ALA A 26 -1.82 -1.52 52.53
C ALA A 26 -2.33 -0.98 51.18
N ASP A 27 -3.03 0.16 51.28
CA ASP A 27 -3.64 0.91 50.19
C ASP A 27 -2.62 1.61 49.27
N THR A 28 -2.83 1.51 47.96
CA THR A 28 -2.80 2.66 47.04
C THR A 28 -3.72 2.35 45.85
N GLN A 29 -4.75 3.19 45.69
CA GLN A 29 -5.87 3.06 44.77
C GLN A 29 -5.44 3.13 43.29
N GLY A 30 -5.80 2.10 42.52
CA GLY A 30 -5.92 2.14 41.07
C GLY A 30 -7.37 2.40 40.67
N SER A 31 -7.60 3.22 39.65
CA SER A 31 -8.91 3.40 39.05
C SER A 31 -9.06 2.47 37.85
N ASP A 32 -10.06 1.59 37.94
CA ASP A 32 -10.45 0.56 36.99
C ASP A 32 -10.83 1.11 35.61
N PHE A 33 -10.25 0.52 34.56
CA PHE A 33 -10.84 0.50 33.22
C PHE A 33 -11.17 -0.95 32.86
N TYR A 34 -12.45 -1.31 32.99
CA TYR A 34 -12.99 -2.55 32.48
C TYR A 34 -12.96 -2.54 30.94
N PHE A 35 -12.23 -3.49 30.36
CA PHE A 35 -12.18 -3.78 28.93
C PHE A 35 -13.19 -4.88 28.61
N THR A 36 -14.19 -4.59 27.76
CA THR A 36 -15.12 -5.59 27.21
C THR A 36 -15.12 -5.56 25.69
N ASP A 37 -14.89 -6.75 25.11
CA ASP A 37 -15.30 -7.30 23.82
C ASP A 37 -15.07 -6.51 22.52
N PHE A 38 -14.02 -6.93 21.81
CA PHE A 38 -13.80 -6.65 20.38
C PHE A 38 -14.13 -7.89 19.54
N THR A 39 -15.40 -8.09 19.22
CA THR A 39 -15.79 -8.93 18.08
C THR A 39 -17.12 -8.44 17.47
N LEU A 40 -17.06 -8.13 16.17
CA LEU A 40 -18.17 -7.86 15.21
C LEU A 40 -18.81 -6.46 15.21
N PRO A 41 -19.06 -5.86 14.02
CA PRO A 41 -19.92 -4.70 13.89
C PRO A 41 -21.41 -5.14 13.92
N SER A 42 -22.13 -4.73 14.95
CA SER A 42 -23.58 -4.93 15.04
C SER A 42 -24.33 -4.00 14.08
N GLN A 43 -25.16 -4.60 13.24
CA GLN A 43 -26.15 -3.93 12.41
C GLN A 43 -27.16 -3.17 13.28
N THR A 44 -27.32 -1.87 13.07
CA THR A 44 -28.45 -1.11 13.62
C THR A 44 -29.72 -1.47 12.85
N GLN A 45 -30.49 -2.42 13.39
CA GLN A 45 -31.91 -2.56 13.08
C GLN A 45 -32.70 -1.61 13.98
N SER A 46 -33.34 -0.61 13.37
CA SER A 46 -34.37 0.20 14.00
C SER A 46 -35.61 -0.67 14.23
N GLN A 47 -35.85 -1.08 15.49
CA GLN A 47 -37.15 -1.55 15.94
C GLN A 47 -37.76 -0.54 16.89
N THR A 48 -38.87 0.02 16.42
CA THR A 48 -39.90 0.75 17.14
C THR A 48 -40.42 -0.04 18.35
N GLN A 49 -40.44 0.58 19.52
CA GLN A 49 -41.37 0.21 20.59
C GLN A 49 -42.21 1.41 21.00
N ALA A 50 -43.50 1.20 20.84
CA ALA A 50 -44.58 2.08 21.25
C ALA A 50 -44.71 2.09 22.77
N SER A 51 -44.93 3.28 23.34
CA SER A 51 -45.58 3.45 24.63
C SER A 51 -46.88 4.22 24.40
N GLN A 52 -47.99 3.54 24.67
CA GLN A 52 -49.34 4.08 24.75
C GLN A 52 -49.42 5.23 25.76
N LEU A 53 -50.22 6.25 25.46
CA LEU A 53 -51.17 6.88 26.38
C LEU A 53 -52.12 7.78 25.54
N ASP A 54 -53.42 7.52 25.71
CA ASP A 54 -54.66 8.27 25.44
C ASP A 54 -54.56 9.67 24.78
N GLY A 55 -55.42 10.10 23.86
CA GLY A 55 -56.78 9.70 23.50
C GLY A 55 -57.50 10.98 23.03
N GLY A 56 -58.29 10.92 21.95
CA GLY A 56 -59.22 12.01 21.61
C GLY A 56 -59.46 12.28 20.12
N HIS A 57 -60.54 11.69 19.60
CA HIS A 57 -61.46 12.20 18.56
C HIS A 57 -60.93 12.47 17.14
N SER A 58 -61.10 11.51 16.20
CA SER A 58 -62.27 11.34 15.29
C SER A 58 -62.45 12.52 14.33
N GLN A 59 -62.05 12.37 13.04
CA GLN A 59 -62.91 12.00 11.90
C GLN A 59 -63.95 13.10 11.60
N SER A 60 -64.12 13.64 10.39
CA SER A 60 -64.18 12.97 9.08
C SER A 60 -64.51 13.98 7.98
N GLN A 61 -64.05 13.68 6.75
CA GLN A 61 -64.82 13.76 5.47
C GLN A 61 -65.18 15.17 4.92
N ILE A 62 -65.27 15.46 3.61
CA ILE A 62 -65.53 14.66 2.40
C ILE A 62 -65.19 15.50 1.14
N ASP A 63 -64.79 14.77 0.09
CA ASP A 63 -64.95 14.92 -1.38
C ASP A 63 -64.75 16.21 -2.19
N VAL A 64 -64.05 15.96 -3.31
CA VAL A 64 -63.85 16.77 -4.51
C VAL A 64 -64.89 16.35 -5.55
N LEU A 65 -65.65 17.30 -6.12
CA LEU A 65 -66.37 17.14 -7.39
C LEU A 65 -66.41 18.45 -8.20
N GLU A 66 -65.81 18.36 -9.40
CA GLU A 66 -66.09 18.94 -10.74
C GLU A 66 -66.63 20.39 -10.94
N GLY A 67 -66.03 21.10 -11.93
CA GLY A 67 -66.28 22.51 -12.34
C GLY A 67 -67.57 22.76 -13.15
N PRO A 68 -67.64 23.67 -14.16
CA PRO A 68 -66.73 24.71 -14.68
C PRO A 68 -67.39 26.12 -14.80
N PHE A 69 -66.67 27.17 -15.26
CA PHE A 69 -67.09 28.24 -16.21
C PHE A 69 -66.33 29.58 -16.08
N GLN A 70 -66.15 30.22 -17.24
CA GLN A 70 -65.42 31.44 -17.58
C GLN A 70 -66.10 32.75 -17.14
N ASN A 71 -65.33 33.82 -16.86
CA ASN A 71 -65.39 35.13 -17.55
C ASN A 71 -64.49 36.18 -16.86
N GLY A 72 -63.84 37.03 -17.66
CA GLY A 72 -62.97 38.13 -17.23
C GLY A 72 -63.58 39.53 -17.32
N LEU A 73 -62.69 40.52 -17.10
CA LEU A 73 -62.82 41.99 -17.29
C LEU A 73 -63.60 42.72 -16.15
N ASP A 74 -63.23 43.87 -15.58
CA ASP A 74 -62.21 44.88 -15.90
C ASP A 74 -62.16 45.97 -14.78
N LYS A 75 -61.13 46.85 -14.86
CA LYS A 75 -61.01 48.24 -14.31
C LYS A 75 -60.08 48.51 -13.12
N ASN A 76 -58.87 48.93 -13.52
CA ASN A 76 -58.00 49.85 -12.79
C ASN A 76 -58.43 51.32 -12.97
N VAL A 77 -57.85 52.15 -12.09
CA VAL A 77 -57.51 53.59 -12.24
C VAL A 77 -58.50 54.62 -11.69
N GLY A 78 -58.02 55.42 -10.74
CA GLY A 78 -58.60 56.71 -10.33
C GLY A 78 -58.42 57.00 -8.84
N ALA A 79 -57.19 57.04 -8.32
CA ALA A 79 -56.44 58.28 -8.14
C ALA A 79 -56.74 59.03 -6.82
N ILE A 80 -55.67 59.15 -6.01
CA ILE A 80 -55.17 60.41 -5.43
C ILE A 80 -55.75 60.86 -4.07
N ASN A 81 -54.88 60.66 -3.07
CA ASN A 81 -54.43 61.59 -2.04
C ASN A 81 -55.26 61.91 -0.79
N GLN A 82 -54.44 62.11 0.25
CA GLN A 82 -54.63 62.83 1.52
C GLN A 82 -55.21 61.96 2.64
N GLY A 83 -54.51 61.68 3.74
CA GLY A 83 -53.28 62.24 4.29
C GLY A 83 -53.33 62.02 5.81
N VAL A 84 -52.17 62.05 6.44
CA VAL A 84 -51.89 61.87 7.88
C VAL A 84 -51.83 60.38 8.28
N GLY A 85 -50.69 59.82 8.70
CA GLY A 85 -49.46 60.42 9.17
C GLY A 85 -49.09 59.77 10.51
N GLU A 86 -47.82 59.41 10.64
CA GLU A 86 -47.11 59.01 11.86
C GLU A 86 -47.37 57.59 12.39
N LEU A 87 -46.41 56.69 12.10
CA LEU A 87 -45.51 56.13 13.12
C LEU A 87 -44.33 55.46 12.39
N ASN A 88 -43.15 56.10 12.47
CA ASN A 88 -41.86 55.58 12.04
C ASN A 88 -41.43 54.45 12.98
N PHE A 89 -40.98 53.32 12.42
CA PHE A 89 -39.89 52.53 12.97
C PHE A 89 -38.78 52.53 11.92
N GLU A 90 -37.59 52.95 12.35
CA GLU A 90 -36.39 53.09 11.55
C GLU A 90 -36.00 51.74 10.94
N GLU A 91 -35.71 51.74 9.64
CA GLU A 91 -35.11 50.61 8.95
C GLU A 91 -33.68 50.45 9.48
N ASP A 92 -33.43 49.42 10.29
CA ASP A 92 -32.07 49.02 10.65
C ASP A 92 -31.36 48.54 9.37
N GLU A 93 -30.35 49.31 8.96
CA GLU A 93 -29.42 49.08 7.86
C GLU A 93 -28.49 47.86 8.09
N GLU A 94 -29.00 46.69 8.48
CA GLU A 94 -28.17 45.52 8.81
C GLU A 94 -28.11 44.41 7.73
N GLU A 95 -28.90 44.48 6.64
CA GLU A 95 -28.93 43.41 5.62
C GLU A 95 -28.15 43.71 4.31
N GLN A 96 -27.21 44.67 4.31
CA GLN A 96 -26.35 44.96 3.13
C GLN A 96 -24.83 44.80 3.35
N PHE A 97 -24.37 43.98 4.30
CA PHE A 97 -22.93 43.84 4.60
C PHE A 97 -22.23 42.54 4.15
N TYR A 98 -22.81 41.72 3.27
CA TYR A 98 -22.18 40.47 2.80
C TYR A 98 -21.88 40.41 1.29
N MET A 99 -21.20 41.44 0.74
CA MET A 99 -20.42 41.31 -0.51
C MET A 99 -19.23 42.30 -0.50
N LYS A 100 -18.38 42.26 0.54
CA LYS A 100 -17.01 42.75 0.39
C LYS A 100 -16.17 41.62 -0.17
N ASP A 101 -15.66 41.79 -1.40
CA ASP A 101 -14.64 40.91 -1.95
C ASP A 101 -13.50 40.79 -0.92
N LEU A 102 -13.27 39.56 -0.46
CA LEU A 102 -12.16 39.26 0.45
C LEU A 102 -10.85 39.77 -0.18
N PRO A 103 -9.89 40.26 0.62
CA PRO A 103 -8.59 40.66 0.10
C PRO A 103 -7.96 39.53 -0.72
N LYS A 104 -7.18 39.87 -1.75
CA LYS A 104 -6.53 38.86 -2.62
C LYS A 104 -5.62 37.88 -1.87
N HIS A 105 -5.18 38.24 -0.66
CA HIS A 105 -4.36 37.40 0.21
C HIS A 105 -5.16 36.59 1.25
N ALA A 106 -6.49 36.57 1.15
CA ALA A 106 -7.33 35.78 2.04
C ALA A 106 -7.10 34.28 1.85
N CYS A 107 -7.15 33.55 2.96
CA CYS A 107 -7.02 32.10 2.97
C CYS A 107 -8.13 31.46 2.12
N ALA A 108 -7.74 30.69 1.10
CA ALA A 108 -8.66 30.04 0.17
C ALA A 108 -9.59 28.99 0.82
N TYR A 109 -9.32 28.57 2.06
CA TYR A 109 -10.19 27.69 2.83
C TYR A 109 -11.17 28.44 3.72
N CYS A 110 -10.65 29.26 4.65
CA CYS A 110 -11.44 29.83 5.75
C CYS A 110 -11.67 31.35 5.66
N GLY A 111 -10.99 32.05 4.74
CA GLY A 111 -11.12 33.50 4.55
C GLY A 111 -10.29 34.38 5.49
N ILE A 112 -9.49 33.81 6.39
CA ILE A 112 -8.54 34.58 7.23
C ILE A 112 -7.56 35.35 6.33
N HIS A 113 -7.39 36.64 6.60
CA HIS A 113 -6.66 37.57 5.74
C HIS A 113 -5.74 38.53 6.52
N ASP A 114 -5.35 38.20 7.76
CA ASP A 114 -4.27 38.93 8.43
C ASP A 114 -2.94 38.67 7.69
N PRO A 115 -2.26 39.72 7.17
CA PRO A 115 -0.96 39.63 6.52
C PRO A 115 0.10 38.82 7.27
N ALA A 116 0.10 38.89 8.61
CA ALA A 116 1.10 38.18 9.42
C ALA A 116 0.82 36.67 9.57
N CYS A 117 -0.40 36.25 9.23
CA CYS A 117 -0.88 34.88 9.41
C CYS A 117 -0.99 34.09 8.11
N VAL A 118 -0.80 34.73 6.94
CA VAL A 118 -1.01 34.11 5.62
C VAL A 118 0.30 33.85 4.87
N VAL A 119 0.28 32.78 4.09
CA VAL A 119 1.41 32.28 3.30
C VAL A 119 0.91 32.01 1.88
N TYR A 120 1.69 32.44 0.89
CA TYR A 120 1.40 32.22 -0.52
C TYR A 120 2.04 30.93 -1.02
N CYS A 121 1.24 30.05 -1.62
CA CYS A 121 1.73 28.85 -2.29
C CYS A 121 2.12 29.19 -3.74
N ASN A 122 3.41 29.11 -4.05
CA ASN A 122 3.90 29.49 -5.38
C ASN A 122 3.38 28.58 -6.50
N THR A 123 3.09 27.32 -6.18
CA THR A 123 2.61 26.32 -7.13
C THR A 123 1.15 26.54 -7.52
N THR A 124 0.27 26.73 -6.54
CA THR A 124 -1.18 26.85 -6.78
C THR A 124 -1.65 28.30 -6.94
N LYS A 125 -0.76 29.25 -6.66
CA LYS A 125 -1.02 30.70 -6.71
C LYS A 125 -2.17 31.13 -5.80
N LYS A 126 -2.29 30.47 -4.64
CA LYS A 126 -3.33 30.72 -3.63
C LYS A 126 -2.71 31.00 -2.27
N TRP A 127 -3.43 31.77 -1.44
CA TRP A 127 -3.03 32.10 -0.07
C TRP A 127 -3.70 31.17 0.93
N PHE A 128 -2.98 30.83 1.99
CA PHE A 128 -3.47 29.99 3.10
C PHE A 128 -2.95 30.52 4.43
N CYS A 129 -3.76 30.42 5.48
CA CYS A 129 -3.34 30.85 6.81
C CYS A 129 -2.58 29.76 7.58
N ASN A 130 -1.85 30.16 8.61
CA ASN A 130 -1.18 29.26 9.56
C ASN A 130 -2.08 28.82 10.73
N GLY A 131 -3.39 29.09 10.66
CA GLY A 131 -4.38 28.60 11.63
C GLY A 131 -4.82 27.17 11.34
N ARG A 132 -5.19 26.41 12.38
CA ARG A 132 -5.63 25.01 12.29
C ARG A 132 -7.13 24.87 12.04
N GLY A 133 -7.94 25.81 12.53
CA GLY A 133 -9.40 25.72 12.46
C GLY A 133 -9.90 24.36 12.96
N ASN A 134 -10.77 23.72 12.18
CA ASN A 134 -11.32 22.39 12.48
C ASN A 134 -10.48 21.22 11.93
N THR A 135 -9.18 21.43 11.70
CA THR A 135 -8.29 20.42 11.10
C THR A 135 -7.09 20.11 11.99
N SER A 136 -6.44 18.97 11.74
CA SER A 136 -5.31 18.49 12.55
C SER A 136 -3.97 19.23 12.33
N GLY A 137 -3.93 20.24 11.47
CA GLY A 137 -2.71 20.98 11.10
C GLY A 137 -3.09 22.31 10.44
N SER A 138 -2.14 23.22 10.22
CA SER A 138 -2.53 24.52 9.65
C SER A 138 -3.00 24.42 8.20
N HIS A 139 -3.85 25.34 7.78
CA HIS A 139 -4.40 25.35 6.42
C HIS A 139 -3.32 25.33 5.33
N ILE A 140 -2.25 26.11 5.50
CA ILE A 140 -1.12 26.08 4.57
C ILE A 140 -0.44 24.71 4.53
N ILE A 141 -0.15 24.09 5.67
CA ILE A 141 0.49 22.78 5.68
C ILE A 141 -0.42 21.71 5.08
N ASN A 142 -1.71 21.72 5.42
CA ASN A 142 -2.69 20.81 4.84
C ASN A 142 -2.79 20.96 3.31
N HIS A 143 -2.77 22.19 2.82
CA HIS A 143 -2.73 22.48 1.38
C HIS A 143 -1.43 21.99 0.72
N LEU A 144 -0.26 22.36 1.24
CA LEU A 144 1.03 21.98 0.67
C LEU A 144 1.16 20.45 0.53
N VAL A 145 0.70 19.71 1.53
CA VAL A 145 0.69 18.23 1.50
C VAL A 145 -0.24 17.70 0.41
N ARG A 146 -1.44 18.25 0.26
CA ARG A 146 -2.46 17.74 -0.69
C ARG A 146 -2.22 18.16 -2.13
N ALA A 147 -1.85 19.42 -2.32
CA ALA A 147 -1.48 19.99 -3.61
C ALA A 147 -0.06 19.59 -4.04
N LYS A 148 0.68 18.84 -3.19
CA LYS A 148 2.07 18.42 -3.41
C LYS A 148 3.01 19.61 -3.69
N ALA A 149 2.69 20.76 -3.13
CA ALA A 149 3.45 21.99 -3.26
C ALA A 149 4.52 22.10 -2.16
N LYS A 150 5.64 22.73 -2.48
CA LYS A 150 6.83 22.76 -1.59
C LYS A 150 7.38 24.16 -1.38
N GLU A 151 7.01 25.11 -2.24
CA GLU A 151 7.55 26.45 -2.29
C GLU A 151 6.52 27.47 -1.80
N VAL A 152 6.96 28.34 -0.91
CA VAL A 152 6.10 29.38 -0.35
C VAL A 152 6.78 30.73 -0.32
N THR A 153 5.95 31.77 -0.35
CA THR A 153 6.36 33.17 -0.22
C THR A 153 5.58 33.81 0.93
N LEU A 154 6.27 34.57 1.77
CA LEU A 154 5.67 35.33 2.86
C LEU A 154 4.99 36.61 2.34
N HIS A 155 4.01 37.11 3.08
CA HIS A 155 3.33 38.36 2.71
C HIS A 155 4.26 39.58 2.88
N LYS A 156 4.11 40.59 2.01
CA LYS A 156 4.88 41.84 2.03
C LYS A 156 4.84 42.59 3.37
N ASP A 157 3.69 42.53 4.05
CA ASP A 157 3.45 43.16 5.36
C ASP A 157 3.64 42.16 6.53
N GLY A 158 4.20 40.98 6.25
CA GLY A 158 4.52 39.96 7.24
C GLY A 158 5.83 40.26 8.00
N PRO A 159 6.16 39.46 9.03
CA PRO A 159 7.31 39.72 9.92
C PRO A 159 8.68 39.86 9.21
N LEU A 160 8.84 39.21 8.05
CA LEU A 160 10.07 39.19 7.26
C LEU A 160 9.90 39.81 5.85
N GLY A 161 8.78 40.49 5.61
CA GLY A 161 8.44 41.02 4.29
C GLY A 161 8.24 39.94 3.20
N GLU A 162 8.17 40.38 1.94
CA GLU A 162 7.97 39.50 0.78
C GLU A 162 9.23 38.70 0.48
N THR A 163 9.34 37.54 1.14
CA THR A 163 10.51 36.67 1.05
C THR A 163 10.09 35.26 0.63
N VAL A 164 10.77 34.72 -0.38
CA VAL A 164 10.67 33.30 -0.75
C VAL A 164 11.54 32.51 0.22
N LEU A 165 10.97 31.50 0.88
CA LEU A 165 11.73 30.68 1.83
C LEU A 165 12.67 29.75 1.08
N GLU A 166 13.98 29.96 1.21
CA GLU A 166 15.00 29.12 0.58
C GLU A 166 16.23 28.92 1.47
N CYS A 167 16.96 27.84 1.21
CA CYS A 167 18.19 27.51 1.90
C CYS A 167 19.30 28.48 1.51
N TYR A 168 19.93 29.14 2.49
CA TYR A 168 21.03 30.07 2.26
C TYR A 168 22.21 29.44 1.50
N ASN A 169 22.48 28.15 1.72
CA ASN A 169 23.64 27.47 1.14
C ASN A 169 23.41 26.88 -0.25
N CYS A 170 22.20 26.39 -0.55
CA CYS A 170 21.93 25.67 -1.81
C CYS A 170 20.72 26.18 -2.60
N GLY A 171 20.03 27.23 -2.12
CA GLY A 171 18.84 27.78 -2.76
C GLY A 171 17.62 26.86 -2.78
N CYS A 172 17.64 25.75 -2.03
CA CYS A 172 16.51 24.82 -2.00
C CYS A 172 15.28 25.48 -1.35
N ARG A 173 14.15 25.45 -2.03
CA ARG A 173 12.88 26.09 -1.62
C ARG A 173 11.88 25.15 -0.93
N ASN A 174 12.29 23.91 -0.63
CA ASN A 174 11.39 22.92 -0.04
C ASN A 174 11.23 23.17 1.47
N VAL A 175 10.10 23.75 1.87
CA VAL A 175 9.82 24.10 3.27
C VAL A 175 9.85 22.91 4.24
N PHE A 176 9.58 21.68 3.76
CA PHE A 176 9.67 20.47 4.58
C PHE A 176 11.10 20.04 4.87
N LEU A 177 12.07 20.53 4.09
CA LEU A 177 13.50 20.28 4.29
C LEU A 177 14.21 21.43 5.02
N LEU A 178 13.62 22.62 5.00
CA LEU A 178 14.18 23.81 5.62
C LEU A 178 14.02 23.77 7.14
N GLY A 179 15.05 24.28 7.80
CA GLY A 179 15.05 24.58 9.21
C GLY A 179 16.00 25.73 9.47
N PHE A 180 16.09 26.14 10.71
CA PHE A 180 16.90 27.26 11.12
C PHE A 180 17.95 26.87 12.15
N ILE A 181 19.06 27.60 12.16
CA ILE A 181 20.07 27.55 13.23
C ILE A 181 20.16 28.96 13.84
N PRO A 182 20.02 29.11 15.16
CA PRO A 182 20.21 30.40 15.81
C PRO A 182 21.71 30.79 15.80
N ALA A 183 22.03 32.00 15.33
CA ALA A 183 23.40 32.52 15.43
C ALA A 183 23.69 33.00 16.87
N LYS A 184 24.93 32.82 17.35
CA LYS A 184 25.35 33.22 18.71
C LYS A 184 25.40 34.75 18.94
N ALA A 185 25.35 35.55 17.88
CA ALA A 185 25.34 37.01 17.95
C ALA A 185 24.07 37.53 17.26
N ASP A 186 23.24 38.23 18.03
CA ASP A 186 22.07 39.07 17.67
C ASP A 186 21.14 38.57 16.54
N SER A 187 19.93 38.12 16.92
CA SER A 187 18.66 38.10 16.13
C SER A 187 18.66 37.57 14.67
N VAL A 188 19.78 37.13 14.12
CA VAL A 188 19.91 36.64 12.75
C VAL A 188 19.71 35.14 12.75
N VAL A 189 18.74 34.70 11.95
CA VAL A 189 18.36 33.31 11.78
C VAL A 189 18.74 32.88 10.37
N VAL A 190 19.48 31.78 10.24
CA VAL A 190 19.90 31.26 8.92
C VAL A 190 19.06 30.05 8.56
N LEU A 191 18.45 30.07 7.37
CA LEU A 191 17.70 28.95 6.83
C LEU A 191 18.63 27.98 6.11
N LEU A 192 18.64 26.72 6.57
CA LEU A 192 19.44 25.66 5.99
C LEU A 192 18.61 24.39 5.79
N CYS A 193 18.88 23.68 4.69
CA CYS A 193 18.38 22.33 4.53
C CYS A 193 18.90 21.43 5.64
N ARG A 194 18.01 20.60 6.18
CA ARG A 194 18.32 19.52 7.11
C ARG A 194 19.53 18.67 6.72
N GLN A 195 19.61 18.30 5.45
CA GLN A 195 20.69 17.51 4.86
C GLN A 195 20.83 17.91 3.39
N PRO A 196 22.07 18.04 2.85
CA PRO A 196 23.34 17.94 3.56
C PRO A 196 23.72 19.22 4.32
N CYS A 197 23.01 20.33 4.10
CA CYS A 197 23.50 21.66 4.47
C CYS A 197 23.76 21.84 5.97
N ALA A 198 22.84 21.42 6.84
CA ALA A 198 23.02 21.55 8.30
C ALA A 198 24.16 20.69 8.88
N THR A 199 24.67 19.69 8.14
CA THR A 199 25.73 18.78 8.63
C THR A 199 27.04 18.88 7.85
N LEU A 200 27.17 19.84 6.93
CA LEU A 200 28.44 20.07 6.24
C LEU A 200 29.50 20.54 7.22
N SER A 201 30.69 19.94 7.15
CA SER A 201 31.85 20.27 7.99
C SER A 201 32.33 21.72 7.80
N SER A 202 32.04 22.35 6.66
CA SER A 202 32.35 23.76 6.36
C SER A 202 31.58 24.76 7.22
N LEU A 203 30.51 24.34 7.90
CA LEU A 203 29.79 25.19 8.87
C LEU A 203 30.59 25.46 10.16
N LYS A 204 31.60 24.63 10.45
CA LYS A 204 32.49 24.84 11.61
C LYS A 204 33.31 26.12 11.47
N ASP A 205 33.63 26.53 10.25
CA ASP A 205 34.37 27.78 9.97
C ASP A 205 33.50 29.03 10.16
N MET A 206 32.16 28.88 10.20
CA MET A 206 31.19 29.97 10.39
C MET A 206 30.55 30.00 11.80
N ASN A 207 31.08 29.25 12.77
CA ASN A 207 30.61 29.19 14.17
C ASN A 207 29.13 28.78 14.36
N TRP A 208 28.48 28.14 13.38
CA TRP A 208 27.13 27.62 13.51
C TRP A 208 27.14 26.21 14.09
N ASP A 209 26.27 25.94 15.07
CA ASP A 209 26.17 24.64 15.72
C ASP A 209 25.11 23.76 15.02
N PRO A 210 25.51 22.68 14.32
CA PRO A 210 24.58 21.75 13.68
C PRO A 210 23.55 21.13 14.63
N SER A 211 23.91 21.01 15.91
CA SER A 211 23.05 20.38 16.93
C SER A 211 21.83 21.23 17.30
N GLN A 212 21.87 22.53 16.98
CA GLN A 212 20.79 23.49 17.26
C GLN A 212 19.82 23.67 16.09
N TRP A 213 19.97 22.91 15.01
CA TRP A 213 19.04 22.98 13.88
C TRP A 213 17.63 22.59 14.31
N GLN A 214 16.64 23.41 13.97
CA GLN A 214 15.23 23.16 14.22
C GLN A 214 14.40 23.30 12.93
N PRO A 215 13.39 22.46 12.70
CA PRO A 215 12.60 22.50 11.47
C PRO A 215 11.71 23.76 11.42
N LEU A 216 11.45 24.29 10.22
CA LEU A 216 10.51 25.41 10.05
C LEU A 216 9.05 25.05 10.30
N ILE A 217 8.74 23.75 10.18
CA ILE A 217 7.42 23.18 10.41
C ILE A 217 7.50 22.32 11.65
N GLN A 218 6.72 22.66 12.66
CA GLN A 218 6.60 21.93 13.91
C GLN A 218 5.11 21.73 14.20
N ASP A 219 4.70 20.54 14.63
CA ASP A 219 3.29 20.21 14.89
C ASP A 219 2.33 20.58 13.74
N ARG A 220 2.76 20.31 12.50
CA ARG A 220 2.02 20.59 11.25
C ARG A 220 1.59 22.05 11.07
N GLN A 221 2.38 22.98 11.60
CA GLN A 221 2.23 24.42 11.40
C GLN A 221 3.61 25.05 11.21
N PHE A 222 3.67 26.22 10.56
CA PHE A 222 4.89 27.01 10.57
C PHE A 222 5.16 27.55 11.98
N LEU A 223 6.43 27.75 12.32
CA LEU A 223 6.82 28.40 13.57
C LEU A 223 6.14 29.77 13.70
N SER A 224 5.62 30.07 14.89
CA SER A 224 4.81 31.26 15.16
C SER A 224 5.55 32.59 14.96
N TRP A 225 6.87 32.59 15.13
CA TRP A 225 7.71 33.77 14.87
C TRP A 225 7.91 34.01 13.36
N LEU A 226 7.80 32.98 12.53
CA LEU A 226 7.93 33.06 11.08
C LEU A 226 6.59 33.45 10.44
N VAL A 227 5.52 32.76 10.84
CA VAL A 227 4.14 33.03 10.42
C VAL A 227 3.26 32.95 11.66
N LYS A 228 2.62 34.06 12.02
CA LYS A 228 1.78 34.11 13.22
C LYS A 228 0.59 33.15 13.07
N VAL A 229 0.14 32.63 14.20
CA VAL A 229 -1.09 31.85 14.27
C VAL A 229 -2.24 32.82 14.55
N PRO A 230 -3.32 32.81 13.75
CA PRO A 230 -4.50 33.65 14.00
C PRO A 230 -5.07 33.43 15.40
N SER A 231 -5.60 34.48 16.02
CA SER A 231 -6.23 34.38 17.33
C SER A 231 -7.48 33.49 17.31
N ASP A 232 -7.87 32.94 18.47
CA ASP A 232 -9.06 32.08 18.56
C ASP A 232 -10.34 32.80 18.11
N GLN A 233 -10.45 34.09 18.39
CA GLN A 233 -11.59 34.90 17.95
C GLN A 233 -11.66 35.03 16.42
N GLU A 234 -10.52 35.18 15.75
CA GLU A 234 -10.46 35.23 14.29
C GLU A 234 -10.77 33.86 13.67
N GLN A 235 -10.29 32.78 14.29
CA GLN A 235 -10.58 31.41 13.82
C GLN A 235 -12.06 31.04 14.02
N LEU A 236 -12.72 31.52 15.08
CA LEU A 236 -14.15 31.33 15.31
C LEU A 236 -15.01 32.14 14.33
N ARG A 237 -14.58 33.35 13.96
CA ARG A 237 -15.27 34.21 12.97
C ARG A 237 -15.03 33.77 11.53
N ALA A 238 -13.96 33.04 11.26
CA ALA A 238 -13.65 32.51 9.94
C ALA A 238 -14.64 31.41 9.51
N ARG A 239 -14.68 31.12 8.21
CA ARG A 239 -15.52 30.05 7.65
C ARG A 239 -15.11 28.71 8.27
N GLN A 240 -16.07 28.05 8.91
CA GLN A 240 -15.89 26.76 9.59
C GLN A 240 -15.87 25.62 8.57
N ILE A 241 -14.73 25.43 7.92
CA ILE A 241 -14.52 24.38 6.93
C ILE A 241 -14.05 23.08 7.60
N SER A 242 -14.74 21.98 7.33
CA SER A 242 -14.36 20.67 7.82
C SER A 242 -13.20 20.07 7.01
N ALA A 243 -12.46 19.15 7.61
CA ALA A 243 -11.42 18.40 6.91
C ALA A 243 -11.97 17.63 5.68
N GLN A 244 -13.23 17.17 5.72
CA GLN A 244 -13.87 16.49 4.59
C GLN A 244 -14.17 17.46 3.43
N GLN A 245 -14.67 18.67 3.73
CA GLN A 245 -14.88 19.70 2.72
C GLN A 245 -13.56 20.13 2.08
N ILE A 246 -12.49 20.29 2.86
CA ILE A 246 -11.14 20.54 2.31
C ILE A 246 -10.73 19.40 1.36
N ASN A 247 -10.96 18.13 1.74
CA ASN A 247 -10.61 17.00 0.88
C ASN A 247 -11.31 17.10 -0.48
N LYS A 248 -12.62 17.34 -0.48
CA LYS A 248 -13.41 17.42 -1.71
C LYS A 248 -13.00 18.65 -2.55
N LEU A 249 -12.77 19.80 -1.90
CA LEU A 249 -12.37 21.03 -2.58
C LEU A 249 -10.98 20.90 -3.24
N GLU A 250 -10.02 20.29 -2.54
CA GLU A 250 -8.71 19.97 -3.11
C GLU A 250 -8.79 18.98 -4.27
N GLU A 251 -9.71 18.01 -4.22
CA GLU A 251 -9.96 17.12 -5.35
C GLU A 251 -10.56 17.86 -6.54
N LEU A 252 -11.53 18.75 -6.31
CA LEU A 252 -12.10 19.60 -7.36
C LEU A 252 -11.04 20.53 -7.97
N TRP A 253 -10.14 21.11 -7.18
CA TRP A 253 -9.06 21.97 -7.67
C TRP A 253 -8.09 21.28 -8.61
N LYS A 254 -8.01 19.93 -8.60
CA LYS A 254 -7.21 19.19 -9.58
C LYS A 254 -7.78 19.28 -11.01
N GLU A 255 -9.09 19.48 -11.15
CA GLU A 255 -9.79 19.51 -12.44
C GLU A 255 -10.27 20.93 -12.78
N ASN A 256 -10.69 21.68 -11.76
CA ASN A 256 -11.12 23.06 -11.87
C ASN A 256 -10.44 23.91 -10.78
N PRO A 257 -9.30 24.56 -11.09
CA PRO A 257 -8.57 25.38 -10.13
C PRO A 257 -9.38 26.56 -9.56
N GLU A 258 -10.41 27.02 -10.26
CA GLU A 258 -11.28 28.13 -9.84
C GLU A 258 -12.51 27.68 -9.03
N ALA A 259 -12.65 26.37 -8.78
CA ALA A 259 -13.77 25.84 -8.01
C ALA A 259 -13.82 26.46 -6.61
N LYS A 260 -15.02 26.77 -6.15
CA LYS A 260 -15.28 27.27 -4.80
C LYS A 260 -15.99 26.21 -3.95
N LEU A 261 -16.16 26.47 -2.67
CA LEU A 261 -16.88 25.52 -1.79
C LEU A 261 -18.31 25.28 -2.25
N GLU A 262 -18.95 26.28 -2.83
CA GLU A 262 -20.33 26.22 -3.29
C GLU A 262 -20.50 25.23 -4.48
N ASP A 263 -19.40 24.89 -5.18
CA ASP A 263 -19.41 23.88 -6.25
C ASP A 263 -19.49 22.44 -5.71
N LEU A 264 -19.28 22.22 -4.41
CA LEU A 264 -19.39 20.91 -3.77
C LEU A 264 -20.84 20.40 -3.67
N GLU A 265 -21.83 21.28 -3.83
CA GLU A 265 -23.26 20.99 -3.64
C GLU A 265 -23.99 20.64 -4.95
N LYS A 266 -23.29 20.62 -6.09
CA LYS A 266 -23.89 20.32 -7.41
C LYS A 266 -24.22 18.82 -7.57
N PRO A 267 -25.42 18.45 -8.07
CA PRO A 267 -25.81 17.05 -8.28
C PRO A 267 -24.95 16.37 -9.37
N GLY A 268 -24.52 15.12 -9.11
CA GLY A 268 -23.67 14.31 -9.99
C GLY A 268 -22.20 14.15 -9.55
N VAL A 269 -21.79 14.82 -8.47
CA VAL A 269 -20.40 14.76 -7.93
C VAL A 269 -20.20 13.59 -6.94
N ASP A 270 -21.26 12.87 -6.54
CA ASP A 270 -21.26 11.96 -5.38
C ASP A 270 -22.07 10.65 -5.58
N GLU A 271 -21.95 9.95 -6.71
CA GLU A 271 -22.41 8.55 -6.77
C GLU A 271 -21.38 7.64 -6.06
N GLU A 272 -21.69 7.20 -4.83
CA GLU A 272 -20.91 6.18 -4.12
C GLU A 272 -21.11 4.82 -4.80
N PRO A 273 -20.02 4.06 -5.06
CA PRO A 273 -20.13 2.77 -5.74
C PRO A 273 -20.83 1.72 -4.88
N GLN A 274 -21.49 0.75 -5.53
CA GLN A 274 -22.12 -0.38 -4.85
C GLN A 274 -21.09 -1.19 -4.05
N GLN A 275 -21.47 -1.58 -2.83
CA GLN A 275 -20.60 -2.36 -1.94
C GLN A 275 -20.52 -3.83 -2.38
N VAL A 276 -19.35 -4.44 -2.13
CA VAL A 276 -19.10 -5.87 -2.28
C VAL A 276 -20.06 -6.65 -1.38
N LEU A 277 -20.64 -7.71 -1.94
CA LEU A 277 -21.61 -8.57 -1.26
C LEU A 277 -20.95 -9.86 -0.81
N LEU A 278 -21.52 -10.52 0.20
CA LEU A 278 -21.10 -11.87 0.55
C LEU A 278 -21.63 -12.89 -0.46
N ARG A 279 -22.90 -12.72 -0.87
CA ARG A 279 -23.59 -13.58 -1.83
C ARG A 279 -23.98 -12.77 -3.06
N TYR A 280 -23.93 -13.44 -4.20
CA TYR A 280 -24.28 -12.88 -5.50
C TYR A 280 -25.29 -13.80 -6.17
N ASP A 281 -26.26 -13.25 -6.90
CA ASP A 281 -27.28 -14.03 -7.61
C ASP A 281 -26.66 -14.79 -8.79
N ASP A 282 -25.75 -14.13 -9.51
CA ASP A 282 -25.04 -14.67 -10.66
C ASP A 282 -23.69 -13.96 -10.87
N ALA A 283 -22.92 -14.48 -11.83
CA ALA A 283 -21.64 -13.89 -12.18
C ALA A 283 -21.74 -12.54 -12.91
N TYR A 284 -22.91 -12.16 -13.45
CA TYR A 284 -23.14 -10.83 -14.02
C TYR A 284 -23.26 -9.78 -12.92
N GLN A 285 -24.01 -10.03 -11.86
CA GLN A 285 -24.08 -9.18 -10.68
C GLN A 285 -22.70 -9.04 -10.04
N TYR A 286 -21.96 -10.14 -9.93
CA TYR A 286 -20.57 -10.14 -9.47
C TYR A 286 -19.68 -9.21 -10.33
N GLN A 287 -19.76 -9.32 -11.66
CA GLN A 287 -19.05 -8.43 -12.59
C GLN A 287 -19.50 -6.96 -12.46
N ASN A 288 -20.80 -6.72 -12.31
CA ASN A 288 -21.37 -5.37 -12.22
C ASN A 288 -20.95 -4.64 -10.95
N ILE A 289 -20.63 -5.37 -9.87
CA ILE A 289 -20.13 -4.79 -8.62
C ILE A 289 -18.62 -4.61 -8.70
N PHE A 290 -17.85 -5.65 -9.04
CA PHE A 290 -16.38 -5.54 -9.06
C PHE A 290 -15.82 -4.73 -10.23
N GLY A 291 -16.49 -4.73 -11.38
CA GLY A 291 -16.05 -4.02 -12.59
C GLY A 291 -15.87 -2.51 -12.36
N PRO A 292 -16.87 -1.79 -11.84
CA PRO A 292 -16.73 -0.38 -11.49
C PRO A 292 -15.64 -0.12 -10.44
N LEU A 293 -15.48 -1.00 -9.44
CA LEU A 293 -14.43 -0.86 -8.42
C LEU A 293 -13.02 -0.96 -9.01
N VAL A 294 -12.80 -1.93 -9.91
CA VAL A 294 -11.53 -2.07 -10.65
C VAL A 294 -11.29 -0.85 -11.53
N LYS A 295 -12.33 -0.28 -12.15
CA LYS A 295 -12.22 0.94 -12.95
C LYS A 295 -11.86 2.15 -12.09
N LEU A 296 -12.50 2.33 -10.94
CA LEU A 296 -12.17 3.40 -10.00
C LEU A 296 -10.71 3.35 -9.53
N GLU A 297 -10.20 2.15 -9.23
CA GLU A 297 -8.78 1.97 -8.89
C GLU A 297 -7.87 2.26 -10.08
N ALA A 298 -8.23 1.79 -11.29
CA ALA A 298 -7.44 2.01 -12.50
C ALA A 298 -7.33 3.49 -12.87
N ASP A 299 -8.45 4.22 -12.83
CA ASP A 299 -8.51 5.66 -13.13
C ASP A 299 -7.73 6.47 -12.08
N TYR A 300 -7.81 6.06 -10.81
CA TYR A 300 -7.04 6.67 -9.73
C TYR A 300 -5.53 6.42 -9.89
N ASP A 301 -5.11 5.17 -10.13
CA ASP A 301 -3.69 4.82 -10.38
C ASP A 301 -3.14 5.54 -11.61
N LYS A 302 -3.93 5.65 -12.68
CA LYS A 302 -3.56 6.41 -13.88
C LYS A 302 -3.32 7.88 -13.56
N LYS A 303 -4.29 8.55 -12.92
CA LYS A 303 -4.16 9.96 -12.52
C LYS A 303 -2.98 10.17 -11.58
N LEU A 304 -2.73 9.22 -10.68
CA LEU A 304 -1.60 9.26 -9.75
C LEU A 304 -0.25 9.11 -10.47
N LYS A 305 -0.11 8.22 -11.46
CA LYS A 305 1.15 8.06 -12.21
C LYS A 305 1.39 9.20 -13.18
N GLU A 306 0.37 9.64 -13.93
CA GLU A 306 0.50 10.70 -14.94
C GLU A 306 0.77 12.08 -14.30
N SER A 307 0.32 12.32 -13.07
CA SER A 307 0.61 13.57 -12.34
C SER A 307 2.04 13.67 -11.79
N GLN A 308 2.90 12.67 -12.03
CA GLN A 308 4.22 12.57 -11.41
C GLN A 308 5.40 12.85 -12.34
N THR A 309 5.17 13.47 -13.51
CA THR A 309 6.26 13.97 -14.35
C THR A 309 7.28 14.77 -13.53
N GLN A 310 8.55 14.39 -13.64
CA GLN A 310 9.66 15.07 -12.98
C GLN A 310 10.50 15.82 -14.00
N ASP A 311 10.64 17.13 -13.81
CA ASP A 311 11.42 18.00 -14.67
C ASP A 311 12.85 18.19 -14.17
N ASN A 312 13.72 18.73 -15.02
CA ASN A 312 15.11 19.10 -14.70
C ASN A 312 15.95 17.94 -14.12
N ILE A 313 15.73 16.74 -14.65
CA ILE A 313 16.47 15.54 -14.27
C ILE A 313 17.86 15.56 -14.88
N VAL A 314 18.85 15.24 -14.04
CA VAL A 314 20.24 15.02 -14.45
C VAL A 314 20.43 13.55 -14.76
N VAL A 315 20.87 13.26 -15.98
CA VAL A 315 21.07 11.89 -16.49
C VAL A 315 22.56 11.60 -16.65
N ARG A 316 22.98 10.45 -16.11
CA ARG A 316 24.27 9.82 -16.38
C ARG A 316 24.06 8.62 -17.30
N TRP A 317 24.72 8.64 -18.45
CA TRP A 317 24.65 7.57 -19.44
C TRP A 317 25.66 6.45 -19.16
N ASP A 318 25.29 5.23 -19.53
CA ASP A 318 26.13 4.06 -19.45
C ASP A 318 25.75 3.04 -20.55
N VAL A 319 26.56 2.00 -20.70
CA VAL A 319 26.30 0.88 -21.61
C VAL A 319 26.32 -0.42 -20.83
N GLY A 320 25.19 -1.14 -20.84
CA GLY A 320 25.10 -2.45 -20.23
C GLY A 320 25.99 -3.47 -20.95
N LEU A 321 26.32 -4.57 -20.26
CA LEU A 321 27.06 -5.70 -20.86
C LEU A 321 26.33 -6.30 -22.08
N ASN A 322 25.02 -6.13 -22.15
CA ASN A 322 24.16 -6.47 -23.28
C ASN A 322 24.16 -5.42 -24.41
N LYS A 323 25.10 -4.47 -24.40
CA LYS A 323 25.26 -3.35 -25.35
C LYS A 323 24.06 -2.39 -25.43
N LYS A 324 23.10 -2.45 -24.50
CA LYS A 324 22.00 -1.48 -24.43
C LYS A 324 22.38 -0.23 -23.65
N ARG A 325 21.77 0.89 -24.02
CA ARG A 325 21.95 2.17 -23.31
C ARG A 325 21.19 2.18 -21.99
N ILE A 326 21.89 2.59 -20.94
CA ILE A 326 21.33 2.73 -19.59
C ILE A 326 21.40 4.21 -19.21
N ALA A 327 20.28 4.74 -18.71
CA ALA A 327 20.21 6.07 -18.12
C ALA A 327 20.08 5.94 -16.60
N TYR A 328 21.03 6.50 -15.87
CA TYR A 328 20.98 6.66 -14.42
C TYR A 328 20.56 8.07 -14.07
N PHE A 329 19.61 8.22 -13.16
CA PHE A 329 19.18 9.52 -12.68
C PHE A 329 18.64 9.41 -11.26
N ARG A 330 18.55 10.54 -10.57
CA ARG A 330 17.92 10.61 -9.24
C ARG A 330 16.56 11.25 -9.38
N LEU A 331 15.54 10.55 -8.89
CA LEU A 331 14.22 11.15 -8.74
C LEU A 331 14.22 11.91 -7.40
N PRO A 332 13.71 13.16 -7.36
CA PRO A 332 13.43 13.82 -6.09
C PRO A 332 12.55 12.89 -5.26
N LYS A 333 12.96 12.59 -4.01
CA LYS A 333 12.34 11.57 -3.12
C LYS A 333 10.81 11.55 -3.31
N ALA A 334 10.34 10.58 -4.07
CA ALA A 334 8.95 10.48 -4.47
C ALA A 334 8.07 10.13 -3.25
N ASN A 335 6.80 10.51 -3.32
CA ASN A 335 5.83 10.30 -2.24
C ASN A 335 5.67 8.81 -1.88
N GLU A 336 5.29 8.54 -0.62
CA GLU A 336 4.99 7.19 -0.09
C GLU A 336 3.99 6.38 -0.93
N GLU A 337 3.16 7.06 -1.71
CA GLU A 337 2.11 6.47 -2.55
C GLU A 337 2.66 5.74 -3.79
N MET A 338 3.93 5.94 -4.15
CA MET A 338 4.51 5.33 -5.35
C MET A 338 5.70 4.44 -5.03
N LYS A 339 5.52 3.13 -5.22
CA LYS A 339 6.60 2.14 -5.20
C LYS A 339 7.03 1.87 -6.64
N LEU A 340 8.17 2.41 -7.04
CA LEU A 340 8.81 2.03 -8.31
C LEU A 340 9.26 0.58 -8.20
N MET A 341 8.89 -0.24 -9.18
CA MET A 341 9.24 -1.65 -9.22
C MET A 341 10.17 -1.93 -10.41
N HIS A 342 11.03 -2.93 -10.26
CA HIS A 342 11.81 -3.41 -11.40
C HIS A 342 10.87 -3.88 -12.53
N GLY A 343 11.15 -3.42 -13.75
CA GLY A 343 10.36 -3.65 -14.96
C GLY A 343 9.27 -2.60 -15.23
N ASP A 344 9.11 -1.59 -14.38
CA ASP A 344 8.25 -0.44 -14.68
C ASP A 344 8.76 0.31 -15.91
N GLU A 345 7.85 0.92 -16.67
CA GLU A 345 8.22 1.72 -17.85
C GLU A 345 8.26 3.21 -17.50
N LEU A 346 9.40 3.83 -17.80
CA LEU A 346 9.57 5.27 -17.70
C LEU A 346 9.86 5.83 -19.09
N ARG A 347 9.33 7.00 -19.38
CA ARG A 347 9.64 7.76 -20.59
C ARG A 347 10.60 8.88 -20.19
N LEU A 348 11.76 8.89 -20.82
CA LEU A 348 12.76 9.93 -20.66
C LEU A 348 12.67 10.87 -21.88
N ARG A 349 12.39 12.14 -21.65
CA ARG A 349 12.34 13.20 -22.68
C ARG A 349 13.51 14.16 -22.48
N TYR A 350 14.11 14.60 -23.56
CA TYR A 350 15.08 15.69 -23.55
C TYR A 350 14.43 16.96 -24.10
N LEU A 351 14.42 18.02 -23.30
CA LEU A 351 13.82 19.32 -23.65
C LEU A 351 14.85 20.47 -23.67
N GLY A 352 16.14 20.16 -23.57
CA GLY A 352 17.19 21.18 -23.66
C GLY A 352 17.49 21.64 -25.08
N GLU A 353 18.28 22.69 -25.21
CA GLU A 353 18.61 23.31 -26.51
C GLU A 353 19.79 22.64 -27.23
N LEU A 354 20.61 21.86 -26.52
CA LEU A 354 21.86 21.27 -27.05
C LEU A 354 21.66 20.09 -28.01
N HIS A 355 20.44 19.55 -28.13
CA HIS A 355 20.10 18.44 -29.00
C HIS A 355 18.66 18.60 -29.48
N LYS A 356 18.29 17.93 -30.58
CA LYS A 356 16.90 17.91 -31.04
C LYS A 356 16.00 17.31 -29.95
N PRO A 357 14.73 17.75 -29.82
CA PRO A 357 13.79 17.13 -28.89
C PRO A 357 13.77 15.62 -29.08
N TRP A 358 14.02 14.89 -27.99
CA TRP A 358 14.15 13.44 -28.01
C TRP A 358 13.26 12.82 -26.94
N SER A 359 12.74 11.62 -27.21
CA SER A 359 11.96 10.85 -26.26
C SER A 359 12.28 9.37 -26.41
N GLY A 360 12.66 8.71 -25.32
CA GLY A 360 12.90 7.27 -25.25
C GLY A 360 12.12 6.63 -24.13
N VAL A 361 11.66 5.40 -24.33
CA VAL A 361 11.04 4.58 -23.28
C VAL A 361 12.05 3.53 -22.82
N GLY A 362 12.21 3.40 -21.51
CA GLY A 362 13.05 2.39 -20.89
C GLY A 362 12.33 1.63 -19.78
N HIS A 363 12.91 0.50 -19.40
CA HIS A 363 12.46 -0.32 -18.28
C HIS A 363 13.36 -0.10 -17.08
N VAL A 364 12.77 0.03 -15.89
CA VAL A 364 13.51 0.16 -14.64
C VAL A 364 14.25 -1.13 -14.34
N ILE A 365 15.58 -1.04 -14.32
CA ILE A 365 16.48 -2.15 -13.96
C ILE A 365 17.09 -1.97 -12.57
N LYS A 366 17.12 -0.73 -12.05
CA LYS A 366 17.54 -0.43 -10.67
C LYS A 366 16.57 0.54 -10.03
N ILE A 367 16.14 0.21 -8.81
CA ILE A 367 15.37 1.08 -7.92
C ILE A 367 16.29 1.62 -6.82
N PRO A 368 15.93 2.74 -6.15
CA PRO A 368 16.70 3.27 -5.03
C PRO A 368 16.84 2.22 -3.92
N ASP A 369 18.09 1.89 -3.60
CA ASP A 369 18.44 0.84 -2.64
C ASP A 369 19.42 1.38 -1.59
N ASN A 370 19.95 0.49 -0.76
CA ASN A 370 20.92 0.87 0.27
C ASN A 370 22.27 1.34 -0.30
N TYR A 371 22.55 1.13 -1.58
CA TYR A 371 23.82 1.45 -2.23
C TYR A 371 23.76 2.76 -3.01
N SER A 372 22.61 3.09 -3.60
CA SER A 372 22.41 4.31 -4.38
C SER A 372 20.95 4.74 -4.42
N ASP A 373 20.73 6.05 -4.32
CA ASP A 373 19.45 6.70 -4.58
C ASP A 373 19.14 6.85 -6.09
N GLU A 374 20.01 6.33 -6.96
CA GLU A 374 19.82 6.37 -8.41
C GLU A 374 18.83 5.31 -8.90
N VAL A 375 17.89 5.77 -9.73
CA VAL A 375 17.09 4.93 -10.60
C VAL A 375 17.89 4.70 -11.88
N ALA A 376 17.88 3.46 -12.37
CA ALA A 376 18.44 3.14 -13.68
C ALA A 376 17.37 2.55 -14.58
N ILE A 377 17.27 3.08 -15.80
CA ILE A 377 16.44 2.52 -16.86
C ILE A 377 17.29 2.01 -18.01
N GLU A 378 16.96 0.81 -18.49
CA GLU A 378 17.47 0.28 -19.75
C GLU A 378 16.55 0.74 -20.88
N LEU A 379 17.07 1.47 -21.87
CA LEU A 379 16.29 1.96 -22.99
C LEU A 379 15.91 0.82 -23.96
N LYS A 380 14.70 0.89 -24.52
CA LYS A 380 14.22 -0.07 -25.53
C LYS A 380 14.99 0.02 -26.86
N SER A 381 15.46 1.22 -27.22
CA SER A 381 16.23 1.48 -28.44
C SER A 381 17.45 2.34 -28.13
N ASN A 382 18.56 2.03 -28.81
CA ASN A 382 19.80 2.78 -28.73
C ASN A 382 19.85 3.92 -29.77
N ALA A 383 18.87 4.03 -30.66
CA ALA A 383 18.89 4.98 -31.77
C ALA A 383 18.60 6.42 -31.31
N GLY A 384 19.46 7.35 -31.70
CA GLY A 384 19.27 8.79 -31.47
C GLY A 384 19.31 9.23 -30.01
N VAL A 385 19.90 8.42 -29.12
CA VAL A 385 20.01 8.74 -27.69
C VAL A 385 21.01 9.89 -27.50
N PRO A 386 20.63 11.01 -26.85
CA PRO A 386 21.48 12.19 -26.66
C PRO A 386 22.49 11.97 -25.53
N VAL A 387 23.51 11.14 -25.78
CA VAL A 387 24.50 10.69 -24.77
C VAL A 387 25.43 11.82 -24.31
N GLU A 388 25.59 12.84 -25.15
CA GLU A 388 26.34 14.06 -24.87
C GLU A 388 25.59 15.04 -23.95
N CYS A 389 24.27 14.89 -23.83
CA CYS A 389 23.44 15.74 -22.97
C CYS A 389 23.23 15.07 -21.60
N THR A 390 23.40 15.84 -20.53
CA THR A 390 23.24 15.37 -19.14
C THR A 390 22.20 16.13 -18.34
N LEU A 391 21.82 17.34 -18.76
CA LEU A 391 20.87 18.22 -18.07
C LEU A 391 19.56 18.34 -18.86
N ASN A 392 18.51 18.90 -18.25
CA ASN A 392 17.22 19.23 -18.87
C ASN A 392 16.46 18.01 -19.42
N PHE A 393 16.57 16.86 -18.75
CA PHE A 393 15.70 15.74 -19.00
C PHE A 393 14.42 15.82 -18.17
N VAL A 394 13.37 15.21 -18.69
CA VAL A 394 12.08 15.04 -18.04
C VAL A 394 11.77 13.56 -17.99
N VAL A 395 11.33 13.07 -16.83
CA VAL A 395 10.92 11.67 -16.63
C VAL A 395 9.42 11.62 -16.44
N ASP A 396 8.72 10.94 -17.35
CA ASP A 396 7.31 10.60 -17.20
C ASP A 396 7.14 9.14 -16.78
N PHE A 397 6.18 8.89 -15.90
CA PHE A 397 5.77 7.54 -15.52
C PHE A 397 4.76 7.01 -16.54
N VAL A 398 5.11 5.93 -17.23
CA VAL A 398 4.22 5.35 -18.23
C VAL A 398 3.23 4.45 -17.52
N TRP A 399 1.99 4.93 -17.36
CA TRP A 399 0.91 4.11 -16.85
C TRP A 399 0.56 2.99 -17.85
N LYS A 400 0.27 1.81 -17.31
CA LYS A 400 -0.17 0.65 -18.09
C LYS A 400 -1.44 0.09 -17.48
N SER A 401 -2.48 -0.01 -18.31
CA SER A 401 -3.77 -0.62 -17.95
C SER A 401 -3.71 -2.13 -17.78
N THR A 402 -2.61 -2.80 -18.16
CA THR A 402 -2.57 -4.26 -18.36
C THR A 402 -3.05 -5.09 -17.18
N SER A 403 -2.74 -4.71 -15.93
CA SER A 403 -3.23 -5.42 -14.74
C SER A 403 -4.75 -5.32 -14.62
N PHE A 404 -5.28 -4.09 -14.74
CA PHE A 404 -6.71 -3.80 -14.65
C PHE A 404 -7.49 -4.40 -15.83
N ASP A 405 -6.95 -4.33 -17.05
CA ASP A 405 -7.54 -4.96 -18.23
C ASP A 405 -7.69 -6.48 -18.05
N ARG A 406 -6.68 -7.13 -17.45
CA ARG A 406 -6.73 -8.57 -17.17
C ARG A 406 -7.74 -8.90 -16.07
N MET A 407 -7.85 -8.06 -15.03
CA MET A 407 -8.91 -8.22 -14.01
C MET A 407 -10.30 -8.10 -14.66
N GLN A 408 -10.54 -7.05 -15.45
CA GLN A 408 -11.82 -6.86 -16.16
C GLN A 408 -12.13 -8.01 -17.11
N ALA A 409 -11.12 -8.47 -17.86
CA ALA A 409 -11.26 -9.62 -18.74
C ALA A 409 -11.63 -10.88 -17.96
N ALA A 410 -11.01 -11.13 -16.80
CA ALA A 410 -11.33 -12.27 -15.95
C ALA A 410 -12.75 -12.20 -15.40
N LEU A 411 -13.20 -11.03 -14.93
CA LEU A 411 -14.59 -10.82 -14.48
C LEU A 411 -15.58 -11.09 -15.62
N LYS A 412 -15.29 -10.61 -16.82
CA LYS A 412 -16.12 -10.88 -18.01
C LYS A 412 -16.13 -12.36 -18.39
N THR A 413 -14.98 -13.04 -18.36
CA THR A 413 -14.90 -14.49 -18.64
C THR A 413 -15.69 -15.29 -17.60
N PHE A 414 -15.60 -14.94 -16.32
CA PHE A 414 -16.39 -15.58 -15.27
C PHE A 414 -17.91 -15.44 -15.47
N ALA A 415 -18.36 -14.29 -16.00
CA ALA A 415 -19.77 -14.04 -16.28
C ALA A 415 -20.27 -14.73 -17.56
N VAL A 416 -19.45 -14.79 -18.62
CA VAL A 416 -19.90 -15.18 -19.96
C VAL A 416 -19.52 -16.62 -20.33
N ASP A 417 -18.41 -17.14 -19.82
CA ASP A 417 -17.89 -18.47 -20.16
C ASP A 417 -18.14 -19.46 -19.02
N GLU A 418 -19.18 -20.27 -19.17
CA GLU A 418 -19.55 -21.32 -18.20
C GLU A 418 -18.48 -22.42 -18.06
N THR A 419 -17.56 -22.55 -19.01
CA THR A 419 -16.47 -23.54 -18.97
C THR A 419 -15.22 -23.03 -18.23
N SER A 420 -15.19 -21.74 -17.91
CA SER A 420 -14.06 -21.08 -17.25
C SER A 420 -13.78 -21.60 -15.84
N VAL A 421 -14.80 -22.11 -15.15
CA VAL A 421 -14.71 -22.72 -13.82
C VAL A 421 -15.67 -23.90 -13.70
N TRP A 422 -15.35 -24.87 -12.85
CA TRP A 422 -16.28 -25.95 -12.55
C TRP A 422 -17.52 -25.44 -11.77
N GLY A 423 -18.72 -25.94 -12.08
CA GLY A 423 -19.98 -25.46 -11.50
C GLY A 423 -20.03 -25.43 -9.96
N TYR A 424 -19.38 -26.39 -9.29
CA TYR A 424 -19.26 -26.34 -7.82
C TYR A 424 -18.44 -25.12 -7.34
N ILE A 425 -17.32 -24.82 -8.01
CA ILE A 425 -16.49 -23.66 -7.68
C ILE A 425 -17.27 -22.38 -8.01
N TYR A 426 -17.94 -22.32 -9.15
CA TYR A 426 -18.82 -21.20 -9.52
C TYR A 426 -19.81 -20.84 -8.40
N HIS A 427 -20.60 -21.82 -7.95
CA HIS A 427 -21.59 -21.59 -6.90
C HIS A 427 -20.97 -21.28 -5.53
N LYS A 428 -19.87 -21.94 -5.15
CA LYS A 428 -19.16 -21.61 -3.89
C LYS A 428 -18.56 -20.20 -3.93
N LEU A 429 -18.04 -19.74 -5.08
CA LEU A 429 -17.52 -18.37 -5.23
C LEU A 429 -18.63 -17.32 -5.12
N LEU A 430 -19.83 -17.58 -5.66
CA LEU A 430 -20.99 -16.69 -5.52
C LEU A 430 -21.64 -16.74 -4.12
N GLY A 431 -21.18 -17.63 -3.23
CA GLY A 431 -21.74 -17.77 -1.88
C GLY A 431 -23.06 -18.53 -1.81
N HIS A 432 -23.39 -19.30 -2.85
CA HIS A 432 -24.55 -20.18 -2.87
C HIS A 432 -24.34 -21.38 -1.96
N GLU A 433 -25.43 -21.95 -1.46
CA GLU A 433 -25.39 -23.23 -0.75
C GLU A 433 -25.22 -24.38 -1.74
N VAL A 434 -24.17 -25.16 -1.53
CA VAL A 434 -23.83 -26.32 -2.37
C VAL A 434 -23.36 -27.43 -1.44
N GLU A 435 -23.87 -28.63 -1.65
CA GLU A 435 -23.41 -29.84 -0.95
C GLU A 435 -21.92 -30.06 -1.20
N ASP A 436 -21.19 -30.41 -0.14
CA ASP A 436 -19.75 -30.59 -0.22
C ASP A 436 -19.37 -31.74 -1.15
N ALA A 437 -18.67 -31.41 -2.23
CA ALA A 437 -18.19 -32.39 -3.18
C ALA A 437 -16.83 -32.97 -2.77
N VAL A 438 -16.64 -34.28 -3.00
CA VAL A 438 -15.38 -34.99 -2.76
C VAL A 438 -14.75 -35.41 -4.08
N ILE A 439 -13.50 -35.02 -4.29
CA ILE A 439 -12.68 -35.47 -5.42
C ILE A 439 -12.16 -36.87 -5.09
N LYS A 440 -12.58 -37.85 -5.89
CA LYS A 440 -12.00 -39.20 -5.84
C LYS A 440 -10.58 -39.15 -6.40
N CYS A 441 -9.59 -39.35 -5.54
CA CYS A 441 -8.18 -39.45 -5.92
C CYS A 441 -7.50 -40.58 -5.14
N GLN A 442 -6.43 -41.14 -5.71
CA GLN A 442 -5.57 -42.06 -4.98
C GLN A 442 -4.63 -41.26 -4.07
N LEU A 443 -4.79 -41.42 -2.76
CA LEU A 443 -3.91 -40.78 -1.80
C LEU A 443 -2.50 -41.41 -1.85
N PRO A 444 -1.44 -40.60 -1.76
CA PRO A 444 -0.08 -41.12 -1.76
C PRO A 444 0.19 -41.90 -0.47
N LYS A 445 1.06 -42.92 -0.54
CA LYS A 445 1.49 -43.68 0.65
C LYS A 445 2.28 -42.81 1.63
N ARG A 446 3.06 -41.85 1.10
CA ARG A 446 3.82 -40.86 1.87
C ARG A 446 3.47 -39.46 1.37
N PHE A 447 3.02 -38.61 2.29
CA PHE A 447 2.64 -37.23 1.95
C PHE A 447 3.84 -36.31 1.77
N THR A 448 4.98 -36.57 2.42
CA THR A 448 6.20 -35.80 2.18
C THR A 448 6.69 -35.99 0.74
N ALA A 449 6.87 -34.88 0.02
CA ALA A 449 7.47 -34.89 -1.31
C ALA A 449 8.99 -35.08 -1.24
N ALA A 450 9.57 -35.73 -2.25
CA ALA A 450 11.02 -35.86 -2.37
C ALA A 450 11.69 -34.47 -2.44
N GLY A 451 12.86 -34.32 -1.82
CA GLY A 451 13.62 -33.06 -1.83
C GLY A 451 13.08 -31.94 -0.92
N LEU A 452 11.98 -32.17 -0.20
CA LEU A 452 11.41 -31.24 0.77
C LEU A 452 11.51 -31.77 2.21
N PRO A 453 11.44 -30.87 3.22
CA PRO A 453 11.42 -31.27 4.62
C PRO A 453 10.26 -32.21 4.96
N GLU A 454 10.43 -33.01 6.01
CA GLU A 454 9.35 -33.83 6.55
C GLU A 454 8.19 -32.97 7.04
N LEU A 455 6.97 -33.42 6.79
CA LEU A 455 5.76 -32.68 7.13
C LEU A 455 5.30 -33.07 8.53
N ASN A 456 4.88 -32.09 9.33
CA ASN A 456 4.22 -32.36 10.61
C ASN A 456 2.75 -32.78 10.42
N HIS A 457 2.08 -33.15 11.51
CA HIS A 457 0.69 -33.64 11.50
C HIS A 457 -0.28 -32.65 10.85
N SER A 458 -0.18 -31.36 11.16
CA SER A 458 -1.07 -30.32 10.61
C SER A 458 -0.87 -30.11 9.12
N GLN A 459 0.37 -30.19 8.65
CA GLN A 459 0.72 -30.10 7.23
C GLN A 459 0.26 -31.35 6.47
N VAL A 460 0.49 -32.55 7.02
CA VAL A 460 -0.01 -33.81 6.43
C VAL A 460 -1.54 -33.80 6.32
N TYR A 461 -2.23 -33.35 7.37
CA TYR A 461 -3.68 -33.18 7.35
C TYR A 461 -4.14 -32.21 6.27
N ALA A 462 -3.44 -31.08 6.11
CA ALA A 462 -3.72 -30.11 5.05
C ALA A 462 -3.56 -30.75 3.66
N VAL A 463 -2.42 -31.39 3.36
CA VAL A 463 -2.20 -32.06 2.06
C VAL A 463 -3.28 -33.10 1.78
N LYS A 464 -3.57 -33.98 2.76
CA LYS A 464 -4.59 -35.03 2.61
C LYS A 464 -5.97 -34.45 2.28
N THR A 465 -6.40 -33.46 3.05
CA THR A 465 -7.74 -32.85 2.92
C THR A 465 -7.88 -32.11 1.59
N VAL A 466 -6.86 -31.35 1.20
CA VAL A 466 -6.84 -30.55 -0.03
C VAL A 466 -6.94 -31.42 -1.28
N LEU A 467 -6.23 -32.56 -1.33
CA LEU A 467 -6.28 -33.46 -2.49
C LEU A 467 -7.68 -34.03 -2.74
N GLN A 468 -8.54 -34.07 -1.72
CA GLN A 468 -9.88 -34.63 -1.78
C GLN A 468 -10.97 -33.57 -1.96
N ARG A 469 -10.64 -32.27 -1.93
CA ARG A 469 -11.62 -31.18 -2.00
C ARG A 469 -11.44 -30.32 -3.26
N PRO A 470 -12.53 -29.88 -3.90
CA PRO A 470 -12.45 -28.97 -5.04
C PRO A 470 -12.10 -27.53 -4.69
N LEU A 471 -12.46 -27.08 -3.49
CA LEU A 471 -12.08 -25.77 -2.97
C LEU A 471 -11.51 -25.95 -1.57
N SER A 472 -10.31 -25.44 -1.33
CA SER A 472 -9.68 -25.47 -0.01
C SER A 472 -9.01 -24.14 0.31
N LEU A 473 -9.19 -23.70 1.55
CA LEU A 473 -8.46 -22.58 2.13
C LEU A 473 -7.43 -23.14 3.11
N ILE A 474 -6.18 -22.72 3.01
CA ILE A 474 -5.13 -23.02 3.99
C ILE A 474 -4.73 -21.71 4.65
N GLN A 475 -4.95 -21.61 5.96
CA GLN A 475 -4.41 -20.52 6.77
C GLN A 475 -3.06 -20.97 7.31
N GLY A 476 -2.00 -20.20 7.02
CA GLY A 476 -0.70 -20.48 7.60
C GLY A 476 -0.10 -19.27 8.31
N PRO A 477 -0.13 -19.27 9.66
CA PRO A 477 0.59 -18.29 10.46
C PRO A 477 2.09 -18.20 10.09
N PRO A 478 2.80 -17.12 10.46
CA PRO A 478 4.22 -16.95 10.18
C PRO A 478 5.07 -18.15 10.63
N GLY A 479 5.97 -18.59 9.74
CA GLY A 479 6.91 -19.68 10.05
C GLY A 479 6.32 -21.09 10.05
N THR A 480 5.04 -21.29 9.72
CA THR A 480 4.37 -22.61 9.76
C THR A 480 4.63 -23.52 8.56
N GLY A 481 5.45 -23.07 7.60
CA GLY A 481 5.79 -23.85 6.42
C GLY A 481 4.70 -23.85 5.33
N LYS A 482 3.94 -22.76 5.17
CA LYS A 482 2.98 -22.55 4.07
C LYS A 482 3.54 -23.00 2.72
N THR A 483 4.64 -22.39 2.30
CA THR A 483 5.24 -22.64 0.98
C THR A 483 5.76 -24.07 0.82
N VAL A 484 6.19 -24.74 1.91
CA VAL A 484 6.59 -26.16 1.88
C VAL A 484 5.35 -27.05 1.69
N THR A 485 4.27 -26.73 2.38
CA THR A 485 2.97 -27.42 2.25
C THR A 485 2.40 -27.22 0.84
N SER A 486 2.39 -25.99 0.33
CA SER A 486 1.97 -25.65 -1.04
C SER A 486 2.76 -26.42 -2.09
N ALA A 487 4.10 -26.43 -1.99
CA ALA A 487 4.95 -27.17 -2.92
C ALA A 487 4.67 -28.69 -2.88
N THR A 488 4.38 -29.23 -1.70
CA THR A 488 4.03 -30.65 -1.54
C THR A 488 2.65 -30.98 -2.12
N ILE A 489 1.66 -30.08 -1.98
CA ILE A 489 0.35 -30.21 -2.64
C ILE A 489 0.53 -30.23 -4.16
N VAL A 490 1.27 -29.27 -4.71
CA VAL A 490 1.57 -29.20 -6.15
C VAL A 490 2.24 -30.48 -6.62
N TYR A 491 3.22 -31.00 -5.87
CA TYR A 491 3.89 -32.25 -6.20
C TYR A 491 2.90 -33.41 -6.40
N HIS A 492 1.96 -33.61 -5.47
CA HIS A 492 0.98 -34.69 -5.58
C HIS A 492 -0.07 -34.44 -6.65
N LEU A 493 -0.47 -33.18 -6.87
CA LEU A 493 -1.40 -32.82 -7.96
C LEU A 493 -0.82 -33.16 -9.34
N VAL A 494 0.47 -32.88 -9.56
CA VAL A 494 1.16 -33.27 -10.80
C VAL A 494 1.19 -34.78 -10.98
N LYS A 495 1.47 -35.54 -9.90
CA LYS A 495 1.52 -37.01 -9.95
C LYS A 495 0.19 -37.67 -10.29
N GLN A 496 -0.94 -36.95 -10.20
CA GLN A 496 -2.24 -37.44 -10.67
C GLN A 496 -2.39 -37.40 -12.20
N GLY A 497 -1.49 -36.73 -12.94
CA GLY A 497 -1.41 -36.81 -14.40
C GLY A 497 -2.44 -35.99 -15.19
N ASN A 498 -3.02 -34.94 -14.59
CA ASN A 498 -4.09 -34.13 -15.21
C ASN A 498 -3.59 -32.91 -16.01
N GLY A 499 -2.36 -32.96 -16.52
CA GLY A 499 -1.70 -31.83 -17.19
C GLY A 499 -0.99 -30.87 -16.20
N PRO A 500 -0.51 -29.71 -16.70
CA PRO A 500 0.26 -28.77 -15.88
C PRO A 500 -0.58 -28.19 -14.74
N VAL A 501 0.02 -28.07 -13.56
CA VAL A 501 -0.57 -27.35 -12.42
C VAL A 501 -0.20 -25.86 -12.53
N LEU A 502 -1.20 -24.98 -12.40
CA LEU A 502 -0.97 -23.54 -12.35
C LEU A 502 -0.72 -23.10 -10.91
N VAL A 503 0.38 -22.40 -10.70
CA VAL A 503 0.80 -21.89 -9.38
C VAL A 503 0.97 -20.39 -9.47
N CYS A 504 0.23 -19.66 -8.64
CA CYS A 504 0.20 -18.21 -8.63
C CYS A 504 0.46 -17.62 -7.25
N ALA A 505 0.91 -16.37 -7.24
CA ALA A 505 0.90 -15.48 -6.08
C ALA A 505 0.84 -14.01 -6.57
N PRO A 506 0.37 -13.04 -5.77
CA PRO A 506 0.30 -11.65 -6.20
C PRO A 506 1.68 -11.00 -6.40
N SER A 507 2.68 -11.39 -5.58
CA SER A 507 4.02 -10.81 -5.66
C SER A 507 5.03 -11.73 -6.34
N ASN A 508 5.96 -11.16 -7.11
CA ASN A 508 7.00 -11.94 -7.79
C ASN A 508 7.88 -12.74 -6.82
N ILE A 509 8.20 -12.16 -5.66
CA ILE A 509 9.03 -12.82 -4.63
C ILE A 509 8.35 -14.08 -4.10
N ALA A 510 7.04 -14.02 -3.83
CA ALA A 510 6.28 -15.19 -3.38
C ALA A 510 6.25 -16.27 -4.47
N VAL A 511 6.06 -15.89 -5.75
CA VAL A 511 6.14 -16.83 -6.87
C VAL A 511 7.53 -17.48 -6.95
N ASP A 512 8.60 -16.70 -6.82
CA ASP A 512 9.97 -17.19 -6.95
C ASP A 512 10.34 -18.16 -5.81
N GLN A 513 9.94 -17.85 -4.57
CA GLN A 513 10.11 -18.75 -3.41
C GLN A 513 9.38 -20.09 -3.59
N LEU A 514 8.15 -20.05 -4.11
CA LEU A 514 7.37 -21.24 -4.37
C LEU A 514 7.93 -22.04 -5.56
N THR A 515 8.37 -21.36 -6.61
CA THR A 515 9.06 -21.94 -7.78
C THR A 515 10.30 -22.71 -7.33
N GLU A 516 11.13 -22.12 -6.47
CA GLU A 516 12.35 -22.76 -5.95
C GLU A 516 12.04 -24.05 -5.17
N LYS A 517 11.03 -24.03 -4.29
CA LYS A 517 10.63 -25.21 -3.51
C LYS A 517 10.03 -26.30 -4.39
N ILE A 518 9.22 -25.96 -5.39
CA ILE A 518 8.66 -26.94 -6.32
C ILE A 518 9.79 -27.55 -7.16
N HIS A 519 10.75 -26.75 -7.63
CA HIS A 519 11.89 -27.25 -8.39
C HIS A 519 12.73 -28.28 -7.61
N LYS A 520 12.91 -28.08 -6.30
CA LYS A 520 13.60 -29.05 -5.41
C LYS A 520 12.96 -30.45 -5.39
N THR A 521 11.70 -30.58 -5.80
CA THR A 521 11.01 -31.88 -5.92
C THR A 521 11.37 -32.68 -7.17
N GLY A 522 12.14 -32.08 -8.10
CA GLY A 522 12.53 -32.69 -9.36
C GLY A 522 11.48 -32.56 -10.48
N LEU A 523 10.43 -31.77 -10.28
CA LEU A 523 9.42 -31.48 -11.31
C LEU A 523 9.94 -30.50 -12.37
N LYS A 524 9.38 -30.60 -13.58
CA LYS A 524 9.64 -29.67 -14.69
C LYS A 524 8.85 -28.38 -14.49
N VAL A 525 9.51 -27.38 -13.92
CA VAL A 525 8.91 -26.08 -13.59
C VAL A 525 9.23 -25.05 -14.67
N VAL A 526 8.22 -24.30 -15.10
CA VAL A 526 8.38 -23.13 -15.96
C VAL A 526 7.93 -21.88 -15.20
N ARG A 527 8.84 -20.92 -15.02
CA ARG A 527 8.52 -19.60 -14.45
C ARG A 527 8.17 -18.63 -15.57
N LEU A 528 6.91 -18.22 -15.66
CA LEU A 528 6.44 -17.26 -16.65
C LEU A 528 6.49 -15.84 -16.07
N CYS A 529 7.39 -15.01 -16.59
CA CYS A 529 7.53 -13.60 -16.23
C CYS A 529 6.91 -12.68 -17.30
N ALA A 530 6.51 -11.48 -16.87
CA ALA A 530 6.16 -10.41 -17.80
C ALA A 530 7.37 -10.03 -18.66
N LYS A 531 7.15 -9.63 -19.91
CA LYS A 531 8.24 -9.26 -20.84
C LYS A 531 9.14 -8.14 -20.31
N SER A 532 8.57 -7.19 -19.56
CA SER A 532 9.34 -6.10 -18.95
C SER A 532 10.25 -6.56 -17.81
N ARG A 533 10.13 -7.81 -17.36
CA ARG A 533 10.94 -8.43 -16.31
C ARG A 533 11.93 -9.47 -16.83
N GLU A 534 12.04 -9.68 -18.14
CA GLU A 534 12.99 -10.66 -18.72
C GLU A 534 14.46 -10.28 -18.49
N ALA A 535 14.76 -9.00 -18.23
CA ALA A 535 16.12 -8.53 -17.90
C ALA A 535 16.45 -8.58 -16.40
N ILE A 536 15.51 -8.96 -15.54
CA ILE A 536 15.68 -8.95 -14.09
C ILE A 536 16.18 -10.31 -13.64
N ASP A 537 17.28 -10.33 -12.89
CA ASP A 537 17.80 -11.55 -12.31
C ASP A 537 17.08 -11.91 -10.99
N SER A 538 17.01 -13.20 -10.69
CA SER A 538 16.32 -13.82 -9.57
C SER A 538 16.94 -15.19 -9.29
N PRO A 539 16.80 -15.74 -8.07
CA PRO A 539 17.30 -17.08 -7.76
C PRO A 539 16.74 -18.20 -8.66
N VAL A 540 15.63 -17.94 -9.36
CA VAL A 540 14.94 -18.89 -10.25
C VAL A 540 14.97 -18.48 -11.72
N SER A 541 15.83 -17.53 -12.12
CA SER A 541 15.93 -17.04 -13.50
C SER A 541 16.19 -18.16 -14.50
N PHE A 542 16.97 -19.17 -14.11
CA PHE A 542 17.26 -20.33 -14.96
C PHE A 542 16.01 -21.17 -15.30
N LEU A 543 14.94 -21.05 -14.50
CA LEU A 543 13.63 -21.66 -14.76
C LEU A 543 12.70 -20.74 -15.55
N ALA A 544 13.09 -19.50 -15.83
CA ALA A 544 12.24 -18.57 -16.56
C ALA A 544 12.05 -19.01 -18.02
N LEU A 545 10.82 -18.92 -18.54
CA LEU A 545 10.48 -19.40 -19.89
C LEU A 545 11.43 -18.85 -20.96
N HIS A 546 11.75 -17.56 -20.92
CA HIS A 546 12.63 -16.92 -21.89
C HIS A 546 14.07 -17.45 -21.83
N ASN A 547 14.57 -17.81 -20.64
CA ASN A 547 15.91 -18.37 -20.45
C ASN A 547 15.95 -19.85 -20.85
N GLN A 548 14.91 -20.62 -20.55
CA GLN A 548 14.81 -22.01 -21.01
C GLN A 548 14.80 -22.09 -22.55
N ILE A 549 14.08 -21.18 -23.23
CA ILE A 549 14.10 -21.10 -24.70
C ILE A 549 15.48 -20.75 -25.23
N ARG A 550 16.21 -19.84 -24.56
CA ARG A 550 17.57 -19.47 -24.95
C ARG A 550 18.54 -20.65 -24.87
N ASN A 551 18.32 -21.55 -23.91
CA ASN A 551 19.17 -22.71 -23.67
C ASN A 551 18.65 -24.00 -24.35
N MET A 552 17.62 -23.92 -25.21
CA MET A 552 17.11 -25.09 -25.94
C MET A 552 18.01 -25.42 -27.14
N ASP A 553 18.70 -26.55 -27.09
CA ASP A 553 19.51 -27.07 -28.20
C ASP A 553 18.68 -27.67 -29.35
N SER A 554 17.40 -27.95 -29.10
CA SER A 554 16.50 -28.58 -30.07
C SER A 554 16.14 -27.67 -31.27
N MET A 555 16.44 -26.37 -31.22
CA MET A 555 16.04 -25.38 -32.24
C MET A 555 17.20 -24.46 -32.63
N PRO A 556 18.19 -24.94 -33.42
CA PRO A 556 19.39 -24.17 -33.78
C PRO A 556 19.08 -22.93 -34.65
N GLU A 557 17.99 -22.94 -35.43
CA GLU A 557 17.56 -21.77 -36.21
C GLU A 557 17.17 -20.60 -35.29
N LEU A 558 16.46 -20.88 -34.19
CA LEU A 558 16.09 -19.86 -33.22
C LEU A 558 17.31 -19.29 -32.49
N GLN A 559 18.28 -20.15 -32.15
CA GLN A 559 19.55 -19.72 -31.53
C GLN A 559 20.33 -18.77 -32.45
N LYS A 560 20.45 -19.10 -33.74
CA LYS A 560 21.12 -18.24 -34.73
C LYS A 560 20.43 -16.89 -34.87
N LEU A 561 19.10 -16.87 -34.93
CA LEU A 561 18.32 -15.63 -35.00
C LEU A 561 18.41 -14.81 -33.70
N GLN A 562 18.46 -15.48 -32.55
CA GLN A 562 18.67 -14.82 -31.25
C GLN A 562 20.08 -14.21 -31.17
N GLN A 563 21.11 -14.96 -31.59
CA GLN A 563 22.48 -14.47 -31.61
C GLN A 563 22.62 -13.27 -32.55
N LEU A 564 22.06 -13.36 -33.76
CA LEU A 564 22.05 -12.25 -34.70
C LEU A 564 21.38 -11.03 -34.05
N LYS A 565 20.23 -11.21 -33.41
CA LYS A 565 19.52 -10.13 -32.69
C LYS A 565 20.33 -9.54 -31.54
N ASP A 566 21.07 -10.36 -30.79
CA ASP A 566 21.92 -9.91 -29.70
C ASP A 566 23.15 -9.13 -30.23
N GLU A 567 23.65 -9.47 -31.43
CA GLU A 567 24.79 -8.82 -32.07
C GLU A 567 24.43 -7.51 -32.79
N THR A 568 23.32 -7.50 -33.54
CA THR A 568 22.87 -6.38 -34.37
C THR A 568 21.85 -5.47 -33.67
N GLY A 569 21.25 -5.92 -32.56
CA GLY A 569 20.18 -5.25 -31.83
C GLY A 569 18.79 -5.38 -32.47
N GLU A 570 18.73 -5.46 -33.80
CA GLU A 570 17.51 -5.59 -34.60
C GLU A 570 17.65 -6.67 -35.68
N LEU A 571 16.53 -7.29 -36.05
CA LEU A 571 16.44 -8.28 -37.13
C LEU A 571 15.76 -7.66 -38.36
N SER A 572 16.05 -8.19 -39.55
CA SER A 572 15.28 -7.85 -40.75
C SER A 572 13.80 -8.18 -40.55
N SER A 573 12.89 -7.53 -41.30
CA SER A 573 11.44 -7.80 -41.17
C SER A 573 11.08 -9.29 -41.38
N ALA A 574 11.76 -9.96 -42.32
CA ALA A 574 11.58 -11.38 -42.58
C ALA A 574 12.10 -12.25 -41.41
N ASP A 575 13.30 -11.94 -40.91
CA ASP A 575 13.93 -12.66 -39.80
C ASP A 575 13.18 -12.44 -38.49
N GLU A 576 12.69 -11.24 -38.21
CA GLU A 576 11.90 -10.94 -37.01
C GLU A 576 10.57 -11.69 -37.04
N LYS A 577 9.92 -11.80 -38.22
CA LYS A 577 8.71 -12.61 -38.39
C LYS A 577 8.99 -14.09 -38.14
N ARG A 578 10.09 -14.61 -38.68
CA ARG A 578 10.52 -16.01 -38.50
C ARG A 578 10.90 -16.30 -37.04
N TYR A 579 11.70 -15.43 -36.43
CA TYR A 579 12.09 -15.47 -35.03
C TYR A 579 10.87 -15.52 -34.10
N ARG A 580 9.88 -14.64 -34.32
CA ARG A 580 8.64 -14.63 -33.52
C ARG A 580 7.83 -15.91 -33.67
N ALA A 581 7.75 -16.47 -34.87
CA ALA A 581 7.04 -17.72 -35.12
C ALA A 581 7.71 -18.89 -34.38
N LEU A 582 9.03 -19.03 -34.52
CA LEU A 582 9.82 -20.07 -33.83
C LEU A 582 9.80 -19.91 -32.31
N LYS A 583 9.97 -18.68 -31.81
CA LYS A 583 9.87 -18.39 -30.37
C LYS A 583 8.51 -18.79 -29.82
N LYS A 584 7.42 -18.43 -30.51
CA LYS A 584 6.05 -18.81 -30.10
C LYS A 584 5.82 -20.33 -30.11
N GLN A 585 6.44 -21.04 -31.06
CA GLN A 585 6.38 -22.50 -31.11
C GLN A 585 7.10 -23.11 -29.89
N CYS A 586 8.31 -22.65 -29.57
CA CYS A 586 9.07 -23.12 -28.41
C CYS A 586 8.39 -22.76 -27.08
N GLU A 587 7.84 -21.55 -26.97
CA GLU A 587 7.04 -21.12 -25.82
C GLU A 587 5.88 -22.10 -25.59
N LYS A 588 5.15 -22.44 -26.66
CA LYS A 588 4.04 -23.39 -26.59
C LYS A 588 4.50 -24.79 -26.16
N GLU A 589 5.59 -25.29 -26.73
CA GLU A 589 6.13 -26.61 -26.43
C GLU A 589 6.55 -26.74 -24.96
N LEU A 590 7.33 -25.78 -24.45
CA LEU A 590 7.77 -25.77 -23.05
C LEU A 590 6.60 -25.67 -22.08
N LEU A 591 5.62 -24.81 -22.37
CA LEU A 591 4.44 -24.64 -21.51
C LEU A 591 3.56 -25.90 -21.50
N GLN A 592 3.41 -26.58 -22.65
CA GLN A 592 2.62 -27.82 -22.74
C GLN A 592 3.29 -29.02 -22.07
N HIS A 593 4.62 -29.08 -22.06
CA HIS A 593 5.39 -30.16 -21.45
C HIS A 593 5.83 -29.89 -20.00
N ALA A 594 5.47 -28.72 -19.45
CA ALA A 594 5.71 -28.39 -18.06
C ALA A 594 4.84 -29.24 -17.13
N ASP A 595 5.40 -29.65 -16.00
CA ASP A 595 4.63 -30.21 -14.89
C ASP A 595 3.91 -29.09 -14.13
N VAL A 596 4.58 -27.94 -13.98
CA VAL A 596 4.10 -26.79 -13.22
C VAL A 596 4.45 -25.50 -13.93
N ILE A 597 3.47 -24.60 -14.01
CA ILE A 597 3.67 -23.23 -14.50
C ILE A 597 3.51 -22.27 -13.32
N CYS A 598 4.57 -21.54 -13.00
CA CYS A 598 4.60 -20.54 -11.93
C CYS A 598 4.54 -19.13 -12.53
N CYS A 599 3.57 -18.32 -12.12
CA CYS A 599 3.46 -16.92 -12.57
C CYS A 599 2.77 -16.06 -11.51
N THR A 600 2.76 -14.73 -11.67
CA THR A 600 1.93 -13.89 -10.79
C THR A 600 0.44 -14.06 -11.12
N CYS A 601 -0.47 -13.71 -10.20
CA CYS A 601 -1.92 -13.75 -10.47
C CYS A 601 -2.28 -12.98 -11.74
N VAL A 602 -1.84 -11.71 -11.85
CA VAL A 602 -1.95 -10.93 -13.09
C VAL A 602 -1.24 -11.59 -14.27
N GLY A 603 -0.11 -12.25 -14.02
CA GLY A 603 0.70 -12.96 -15.01
C GLY A 603 -0.02 -14.14 -15.65
N ALA A 604 -1.00 -14.74 -14.97
CA ALA A 604 -1.81 -15.82 -15.52
C ALA A 604 -2.65 -15.39 -16.74
N GLY A 605 -3.04 -14.11 -16.81
CA GLY A 605 -3.71 -13.52 -17.97
C GLY A 605 -2.78 -13.19 -19.15
N ASP A 606 -1.56 -13.74 -19.18
CA ASP A 606 -0.64 -13.56 -20.32
C ASP A 606 -1.18 -14.25 -21.57
N PRO A 607 -1.13 -13.62 -22.76
CA PRO A 607 -1.61 -14.23 -24.01
C PRO A 607 -0.97 -15.58 -24.34
N ARG A 608 0.22 -15.89 -23.80
CA ARG A 608 0.89 -17.19 -23.94
C ARG A 608 0.14 -18.31 -23.23
N LEU A 609 -0.65 -18.01 -22.19
CA LEU A 609 -1.45 -18.97 -21.42
C LEU A 609 -2.93 -19.00 -21.83
N ALA A 610 -3.43 -18.00 -22.58
CA ALA A 610 -4.86 -17.81 -22.85
C ALA A 610 -5.59 -19.01 -23.52
N LYS A 611 -4.86 -19.92 -24.18
CA LYS A 611 -5.43 -21.13 -24.83
C LYS A 611 -5.18 -22.41 -24.04
N MET A 612 -4.61 -22.30 -22.85
CA MET A 612 -4.38 -23.42 -21.95
C MET A 612 -5.51 -23.48 -20.92
N GLN A 613 -5.72 -24.66 -20.36
CA GLN A 613 -6.68 -24.90 -19.30
C GLN A 613 -5.96 -25.58 -18.15
N PHE A 614 -6.24 -25.11 -16.94
CA PHE A 614 -5.57 -25.54 -15.71
C PHE A 614 -6.61 -26.10 -14.76
N ARG A 615 -6.72 -27.43 -14.74
CA ARG A 615 -7.65 -28.14 -13.85
C ARG A 615 -7.36 -27.79 -12.38
N SER A 616 -6.09 -27.76 -12.00
CA SER A 616 -5.66 -27.51 -10.63
C SER A 616 -4.92 -26.17 -10.56
N VAL A 617 -5.41 -25.28 -9.71
CA VAL A 617 -4.86 -23.94 -9.49
C VAL A 617 -4.56 -23.78 -8.01
N LEU A 618 -3.32 -23.42 -7.68
CA LEU A 618 -2.91 -23.04 -6.33
C LEU A 618 -2.47 -21.58 -6.32
N ILE A 619 -3.05 -20.78 -5.42
CA ILE A 619 -2.70 -19.37 -5.23
C ILE A 619 -2.14 -19.21 -3.82
N ASP A 620 -0.83 -18.95 -3.72
CA ASP A 620 -0.16 -18.64 -2.45
C ASP A 620 -0.18 -17.13 -2.17
N GLU A 621 -0.12 -16.77 -0.90
CA GLU A 621 -0.34 -15.39 -0.41
C GLU A 621 -1.62 -14.73 -1.00
N SER A 622 -2.69 -15.51 -1.18
CA SER A 622 -3.94 -15.06 -1.80
C SER A 622 -4.65 -13.95 -1.03
N THR A 623 -4.33 -13.78 0.27
CA THR A 623 -4.85 -12.69 1.12
C THR A 623 -4.26 -11.33 0.75
N GLN A 624 -3.12 -11.28 0.04
CA GLN A 624 -2.54 -10.01 -0.47
C GLN A 624 -3.12 -9.57 -1.82
N ALA A 625 -3.93 -10.40 -2.48
CA ALA A 625 -4.50 -10.11 -3.79
C ALA A 625 -5.94 -9.62 -3.64
N THR A 626 -6.33 -8.61 -4.43
CA THR A 626 -7.74 -8.27 -4.55
C THR A 626 -8.50 -9.45 -5.16
N GLU A 627 -9.79 -9.54 -4.88
CA GLU A 627 -10.61 -10.62 -5.42
C GLU A 627 -10.60 -10.69 -6.97
N PRO A 628 -10.73 -9.57 -7.72
CA PRO A 628 -10.58 -9.60 -9.19
C PRO A 628 -9.20 -10.05 -9.66
N GLU A 629 -8.13 -9.77 -8.91
CA GLU A 629 -6.78 -10.25 -9.21
C GLU A 629 -6.68 -11.78 -9.02
N CYS A 630 -7.23 -12.32 -7.93
CA CYS A 630 -7.32 -13.77 -7.70
C CYS A 630 -8.11 -14.50 -8.79
N MET A 631 -9.13 -13.85 -9.37
CA MET A 631 -9.97 -14.47 -10.39
C MET A 631 -9.25 -14.73 -11.72
N ILE A 632 -8.17 -13.98 -12.03
CA ILE A 632 -7.43 -14.12 -13.29
C ILE A 632 -6.95 -15.56 -13.55
N PRO A 633 -6.22 -16.23 -12.64
CA PRO A 633 -5.87 -17.64 -12.80
C PRO A 633 -7.05 -18.60 -12.64
N VAL A 634 -8.09 -18.23 -11.88
CA VAL A 634 -9.23 -19.11 -11.57
C VAL A 634 -10.07 -19.39 -12.81
N VAL A 635 -10.29 -18.39 -13.67
CA VAL A 635 -11.12 -18.51 -14.89
C VAL A 635 -10.45 -19.30 -16.03
N LEU A 636 -9.27 -19.88 -15.80
CA LEU A 636 -8.54 -20.68 -16.80
C LEU A 636 -8.92 -22.17 -16.74
N GLY A 637 -10.19 -22.50 -16.50
CA GLY A 637 -10.70 -23.87 -16.49
C GLY A 637 -10.57 -24.60 -15.15
N CYS A 638 -10.56 -23.85 -14.04
CA CYS A 638 -10.29 -24.39 -12.71
C CYS A 638 -11.37 -25.39 -12.25
N LYS A 639 -10.94 -26.58 -11.82
CA LYS A 639 -11.80 -27.61 -11.19
C LYS A 639 -11.37 -27.97 -9.77
N GLN A 640 -10.14 -27.62 -9.39
CA GLN A 640 -9.62 -27.74 -8.04
C GLN A 640 -8.81 -26.49 -7.69
N LEU A 641 -9.33 -25.69 -6.75
CA LEU A 641 -8.77 -24.42 -6.31
C LEU A 641 -8.25 -24.52 -4.88
N ILE A 642 -7.00 -24.13 -4.68
CA ILE A 642 -6.35 -24.04 -3.37
C ILE A 642 -5.92 -22.60 -3.15
N LEU A 643 -6.51 -21.94 -2.16
CA LEU A 643 -6.09 -20.61 -1.73
C LEU A 643 -5.30 -20.73 -0.43
N VAL A 644 -4.07 -20.24 -0.43
CA VAL A 644 -3.17 -20.26 0.72
C VAL A 644 -2.87 -18.83 1.11
N GLY A 645 -3.03 -18.51 2.38
CA GLY A 645 -2.82 -17.15 2.86
C GLY A 645 -2.91 -17.04 4.37
N ASP A 646 -2.95 -15.81 4.85
CA ASP A 646 -3.18 -15.50 6.25
C ASP A 646 -3.85 -14.13 6.40
N HIS A 647 -5.14 -14.12 6.73
CA HIS A 647 -5.94 -12.89 6.86
C HIS A 647 -5.53 -12.07 8.10
N CYS A 648 -4.74 -12.66 9.00
CA CYS A 648 -4.10 -11.94 10.11
C CYS A 648 -2.81 -11.20 9.67
N GLN A 649 -2.36 -11.37 8.42
CA GLN A 649 -1.26 -10.63 7.80
C GLN A 649 -1.79 -9.61 6.77
N LEU A 650 -0.89 -8.89 6.11
CA LEU A 650 -1.23 -7.81 5.18
C LEU A 650 -2.22 -8.26 4.09
N GLY A 651 -3.24 -7.41 3.89
CA GLY A 651 -4.21 -7.53 2.80
C GLY A 651 -3.76 -6.82 1.50
N PRO A 652 -4.66 -6.71 0.52
CA PRO A 652 -4.39 -6.02 -0.74
C PRO A 652 -4.18 -4.52 -0.56
N VAL A 653 -3.29 -3.94 -1.37
CA VAL A 653 -3.08 -2.49 -1.41
C VAL A 653 -4.04 -1.88 -2.43
N VAL A 654 -5.01 -1.10 -1.96
CA VAL A 654 -5.98 -0.36 -2.78
C VAL A 654 -5.75 1.14 -2.54
N MET A 655 -5.39 1.88 -3.59
CA MET A 655 -5.03 3.29 -3.49
C MET A 655 -6.27 4.18 -3.45
N CYS A 656 -7.29 3.85 -4.24
CA CYS A 656 -8.55 4.56 -4.27
C CYS A 656 -9.37 4.25 -3.01
N LYS A 657 -9.42 5.22 -2.09
CA LYS A 657 -10.19 5.10 -0.84
C LYS A 657 -11.68 4.82 -1.06
N LYS A 658 -12.28 5.32 -2.16
CA LYS A 658 -13.68 5.00 -2.52
C LYS A 658 -13.83 3.50 -2.82
N ALA A 659 -12.96 2.95 -3.67
CA ALA A 659 -12.97 1.52 -4.00
C ALA A 659 -12.65 0.64 -2.78
N ALA A 660 -11.70 1.06 -1.94
CA ALA A 660 -11.33 0.35 -0.72
C ALA A 660 -12.51 0.25 0.28
N ARG A 661 -13.23 1.36 0.52
CA ARG A 661 -14.41 1.43 1.39
C ARG A 661 -15.59 0.60 0.85
N ALA A 662 -15.72 0.51 -0.47
CA ALA A 662 -16.74 -0.32 -1.10
C ALA A 662 -16.42 -1.82 -1.09
N GLY A 663 -15.25 -2.22 -0.58
CA GLY A 663 -14.91 -3.63 -0.34
C GLY A 663 -13.84 -4.22 -1.25
N LEU A 664 -13.24 -3.45 -2.18
CA LEU A 664 -12.15 -3.95 -3.05
C LEU A 664 -10.91 -4.40 -2.25
N SER A 665 -10.77 -3.92 -1.02
CA SER A 665 -9.69 -4.28 -0.09
C SER A 665 -9.91 -5.63 0.62
N GLN A 666 -11.08 -6.25 0.48
CA GLN A 666 -11.33 -7.61 0.95
C GLN A 666 -10.82 -8.61 -0.09
N SER A 667 -9.97 -9.54 0.33
CA SER A 667 -9.49 -10.63 -0.52
C SER A 667 -10.55 -11.71 -0.71
N LEU A 668 -10.45 -12.47 -1.81
CA LEU A 668 -11.31 -13.64 -2.04
C LEU A 668 -11.23 -14.63 -0.88
N PHE A 669 -10.03 -14.82 -0.31
CA PHE A 669 -9.82 -15.69 0.84
C PHE A 669 -10.65 -15.22 2.05
N GLU A 670 -10.59 -13.93 2.40
CA GLU A 670 -11.32 -13.36 3.53
C GLU A 670 -12.84 -13.47 3.32
N ARG A 671 -13.35 -13.14 2.12
CA ARG A 671 -14.79 -13.23 1.84
C ARG A 671 -15.30 -14.67 1.99
N LEU A 672 -14.55 -15.67 1.51
CA LEU A 672 -14.90 -17.08 1.66
C LEU A 672 -14.86 -17.55 3.12
N VAL A 673 -13.95 -17.01 3.95
CA VAL A 673 -13.94 -17.27 5.40
C VAL A 673 -15.21 -16.71 6.05
N VAL A 674 -15.59 -15.47 5.72
CA VAL A 674 -16.81 -14.83 6.24
C VAL A 674 -18.07 -15.58 5.80
N LEU A 675 -18.07 -16.15 4.60
CA LEU A 675 -19.14 -17.04 4.11
C LEU A 675 -19.22 -18.39 4.85
N GLY A 676 -18.29 -18.69 5.75
CA GLY A 676 -18.29 -19.88 6.59
C GLY A 676 -17.37 -21.02 6.11
N ILE A 677 -16.57 -20.81 5.06
CA ILE A 677 -15.57 -21.80 4.65
C ILE A 677 -14.41 -21.77 5.65
N ARG A 678 -14.31 -22.82 6.47
CA ARG A 678 -13.27 -22.93 7.50
C ARG A 678 -11.90 -23.26 6.87
N PRO A 679 -10.87 -22.39 7.05
CA PRO A 679 -9.52 -22.69 6.59
C PRO A 679 -8.88 -23.83 7.38
N ILE A 680 -8.05 -24.61 6.70
CA ILE A 680 -7.15 -25.56 7.34
C ILE A 680 -5.97 -24.77 7.91
N ARG A 681 -5.87 -24.70 9.25
CA ARG A 681 -4.80 -23.95 9.92
C ARG A 681 -3.54 -24.81 10.10
N LEU A 682 -2.39 -24.31 9.64
CA LEU A 682 -1.09 -24.89 10.01
C LEU A 682 -0.70 -24.44 11.42
N GLN A 683 -0.28 -25.38 12.27
CA GLN A 683 -0.25 -25.13 13.73
C GLN A 683 1.14 -24.93 14.33
N VAL A 684 2.21 -25.38 13.67
CA VAL A 684 3.55 -25.43 14.26
C VAL A 684 4.49 -24.48 13.51
N GLN A 685 5.05 -23.48 14.19
CA GLN A 685 6.01 -22.53 13.63
C GLN A 685 7.46 -23.01 13.79
N TYR A 686 8.28 -22.84 12.76
CA TYR A 686 9.68 -23.25 12.72
C TYR A 686 10.65 -22.08 12.48
N ARG A 687 10.19 -20.84 12.61
CA ARG A 687 10.98 -19.64 12.32
C ARG A 687 11.64 -19.09 13.57
N MET A 688 10.83 -18.67 14.53
CA MET A 688 11.18 -17.75 15.61
C MET A 688 11.56 -18.48 16.91
N HIS A 689 12.40 -17.86 17.73
CA HIS A 689 12.55 -18.20 19.15
C HIS A 689 11.17 -18.18 19.86
N PRO A 690 10.87 -19.14 20.78
CA PRO A 690 9.58 -19.19 21.48
C PRO A 690 9.13 -17.89 22.17
N ALA A 691 10.08 -17.12 22.70
CA ALA A 691 9.78 -15.81 23.31
C ALA A 691 9.24 -14.77 22.30
N LEU A 692 9.67 -14.84 21.03
CA LEU A 692 9.23 -13.92 19.98
C LEU A 692 7.84 -14.30 19.45
N SER A 693 7.52 -15.59 19.38
CA SER A 693 6.23 -16.07 18.87
C SER A 693 5.08 -15.93 19.87
N ALA A 694 5.38 -15.77 21.17
CA ALA A 694 4.38 -15.73 22.23
C ALA A 694 3.33 -14.61 22.04
N PHE A 695 3.74 -13.37 21.82
CA PHE A 695 2.80 -12.26 21.63
C PHE A 695 1.99 -12.40 20.33
N PRO A 696 2.60 -12.64 19.15
CA PRO A 696 1.81 -12.83 17.93
C PRO A 696 0.85 -14.02 18.02
N SER A 697 1.26 -15.13 18.65
CA SER A 697 0.40 -16.31 18.87
C SER A 697 -0.84 -15.94 19.67
N ASN A 698 -0.68 -15.29 20.82
CA ASN A 698 -1.78 -14.99 21.73
C ASN A 698 -2.74 -13.95 21.14
N ILE A 699 -2.21 -12.90 20.51
CA ILE A 699 -3.01 -11.76 20.04
C ILE A 699 -3.69 -12.05 18.69
N PHE A 700 -2.98 -12.65 17.73
CA PHE A 700 -3.50 -12.82 16.37
C PHE A 700 -4.01 -14.24 16.07
N TYR A 701 -3.64 -15.22 16.89
CA TYR A 701 -3.94 -16.63 16.63
C TYR A 701 -4.48 -17.37 17.86
N GLU A 702 -5.05 -16.66 18.84
CA GLU A 702 -5.77 -17.24 19.99
C GLU A 702 -4.89 -18.20 20.82
N GLY A 703 -3.58 -18.00 20.83
CA GLY A 703 -2.62 -18.88 21.51
C GLY A 703 -2.43 -20.26 20.87
N SER A 704 -3.00 -20.48 19.67
CA SER A 704 -2.99 -21.79 19.00
C SER A 704 -1.68 -22.13 18.28
N LEU A 705 -0.76 -21.18 18.14
CA LEU A 705 0.52 -21.40 17.45
C LEU A 705 1.52 -22.12 18.37
N GLN A 706 1.95 -23.31 17.93
CA GLN A 706 2.93 -24.15 18.63
C GLN A 706 4.35 -23.89 18.11
N ASN A 707 5.36 -24.12 18.95
CA ASN A 707 6.76 -23.96 18.58
C ASN A 707 7.37 -25.30 18.16
N GLY A 708 7.77 -25.40 16.89
CA GLY A 708 8.53 -26.54 16.34
C GLY A 708 10.03 -26.38 16.49
N VAL A 709 10.49 -25.30 17.12
CA VAL A 709 11.87 -25.02 17.46
C VAL A 709 11.97 -24.63 18.93
N THR A 710 13.06 -25.03 19.57
CA THR A 710 13.35 -24.76 20.98
C THR A 710 14.12 -23.46 21.16
N ALA A 711 14.18 -22.96 22.41
CA ALA A 711 15.02 -21.82 22.75
C ALA A 711 16.49 -22.09 22.39
N ALA A 712 17.01 -23.29 22.72
CA ALA A 712 18.40 -23.67 22.43
C ALA A 712 18.76 -23.65 20.94
N GLU A 713 17.82 -24.01 20.05
CA GLU A 713 18.02 -23.95 18.59
C GLU A 713 18.00 -22.53 18.01
N ARG A 714 17.58 -21.55 18.82
CA ARG A 714 17.51 -20.13 18.47
C ARG A 714 18.41 -19.24 19.32
N THR A 715 19.10 -19.79 20.30
CA THR A 715 20.15 -19.11 21.04
C THR A 715 21.52 -19.37 20.41
N ARG A 716 22.23 -18.31 20.03
CA ARG A 716 23.63 -18.40 19.56
C ARG A 716 24.58 -18.34 20.76
N LYS A 717 25.21 -19.47 21.10
CA LYS A 717 26.13 -19.58 22.26
C LYS A 717 27.32 -18.61 22.25
N THR A 718 27.72 -18.12 21.07
CA THR A 718 28.89 -17.24 20.89
C THR A 718 28.53 -15.77 20.70
N LEU A 719 27.26 -15.39 20.84
CA LEU A 719 26.82 -14.01 20.60
C LEU A 719 27.04 -13.15 21.85
N ASP A 720 28.01 -12.25 21.81
CA ASP A 720 28.20 -11.21 22.85
C ASP A 720 27.28 -10.00 22.59
N PHE A 721 25.97 -10.19 22.76
CA PHE A 721 25.00 -9.10 22.72
C PHE A 721 24.30 -8.93 24.07
N PRO A 722 24.27 -7.70 24.64
CA PRO A 722 23.73 -7.47 25.98
C PRO A 722 22.19 -7.38 25.95
N TRP A 723 21.52 -8.52 25.81
CA TRP A 723 20.07 -8.59 25.96
C TRP A 723 19.67 -8.18 27.39
N PRO A 724 18.65 -7.31 27.59
CA PRO A 724 18.21 -6.93 28.93
C PRO A 724 17.75 -8.11 29.78
N GLN A 725 17.20 -9.13 29.14
CA GLN A 725 16.85 -10.42 29.72
C GLN A 725 17.57 -11.50 28.92
N LEU A 726 18.44 -12.28 29.57
CA LEU A 726 19.37 -13.20 28.89
C LEU A 726 18.67 -14.32 28.12
N ASP A 727 17.48 -14.72 28.56
CA ASP A 727 16.65 -15.80 28.00
C ASP A 727 15.66 -15.30 26.91
N LYS A 728 15.54 -13.98 26.73
CA LYS A 728 14.58 -13.35 25.82
C LYS A 728 15.30 -12.47 24.82
N PRO A 729 15.50 -12.93 23.57
CA PRO A 729 16.18 -12.17 22.54
C PRO A 729 15.29 -11.06 21.93
N MET A 730 14.67 -10.23 22.78
CA MET A 730 13.85 -9.09 22.41
C MET A 730 13.85 -8.03 23.51
N PHE A 731 13.68 -6.78 23.11
CA PHE A 731 13.43 -5.66 24.01
C PHE A 731 12.75 -4.53 23.23
N PHE A 732 12.04 -3.67 23.95
CA PHE A 732 11.53 -2.41 23.40
C PHE A 732 12.44 -1.28 23.88
N TYR A 733 13.12 -0.59 22.97
CA TYR A 733 14.06 0.47 23.32
C TYR A 733 13.38 1.84 23.32
N THR A 734 12.91 2.25 24.50
CA THR A 734 12.20 3.52 24.68
C THR A 734 13.07 4.70 24.22
N THR A 735 12.56 5.46 23.25
CA THR A 735 13.24 6.62 22.67
C THR A 735 12.32 7.83 22.69
N ALA A 736 12.66 8.85 23.48
CA ALA A 736 11.91 10.10 23.53
C ALA A 736 12.43 11.09 22.47
N GLY A 737 12.17 10.81 21.19
CA GLY A 737 12.46 11.70 20.06
C GLY A 737 11.19 12.30 19.47
N GLN A 738 11.27 13.51 18.89
CA GLN A 738 10.14 14.11 18.16
C GLN A 738 10.08 13.62 16.72
N GLU A 739 8.86 13.42 16.19
CA GLU A 739 8.64 13.12 14.78
C GLU A 739 8.78 14.37 13.91
N GLU A 740 9.27 14.21 12.69
CA GLU A 740 9.42 15.28 11.70
C GLU A 740 8.81 14.86 10.37
N ILE A 741 8.20 15.82 9.66
CA ILE A 741 7.74 15.59 8.28
C ILE A 741 8.97 15.45 7.38
N SER A 742 8.99 14.43 6.54
CA SER A 742 10.07 14.20 5.59
C SER A 742 10.04 15.21 4.43
N SER A 743 11.10 15.21 3.62
CA SER A 743 11.19 16.06 2.41
C SER A 743 10.08 15.82 1.38
N SER A 744 9.33 14.71 1.45
CA SER A 744 8.20 14.46 0.56
C SER A 744 6.93 15.22 0.96
N GLY A 745 6.86 15.73 2.20
CA GLY A 745 5.65 16.34 2.78
C GLY A 745 4.59 15.32 3.26
N THR A 746 4.67 14.07 2.80
CA THR A 746 3.67 13.02 3.07
C THR A 746 4.12 11.95 4.07
N SER A 747 5.44 11.79 4.24
CA SER A 747 6.05 10.80 5.13
C SER A 747 6.61 11.42 6.42
N TYR A 748 6.96 10.59 7.39
CA TYR A 748 7.54 10.97 8.67
C TYR A 748 8.91 10.30 8.87
N LEU A 749 9.69 10.89 9.76
CA LEU A 749 10.95 10.32 10.22
C LEU A 749 11.26 10.79 11.64
N ASN A 750 12.11 10.05 12.36
CA ASN A 750 12.55 10.36 13.72
C ASN A 750 14.08 10.22 13.83
N ARG A 751 14.76 11.33 14.13
CA ARG A 751 16.25 11.39 14.20
C ARG A 751 16.80 10.56 15.33
N THR A 752 16.18 10.67 16.50
CA THR A 752 16.66 10.01 17.71
C THR A 752 16.55 8.50 17.55
N GLU A 753 15.43 8.02 16.98
CA GLU A 753 15.29 6.61 16.62
C GLU A 753 16.34 6.17 15.60
N ALA A 754 16.55 6.93 14.51
CA ALA A 754 17.53 6.55 13.49
C ALA A 754 18.96 6.44 14.03
N ALA A 755 19.36 7.34 14.94
CA ALA A 755 20.65 7.26 15.62
C ALA A 755 20.76 6.02 16.53
N ASN A 756 19.68 5.64 17.21
CA ASN A 756 19.66 4.44 18.03
C ASN A 756 19.64 3.15 17.19
N VAL A 757 18.94 3.16 16.06
CA VAL A 757 18.95 2.06 15.08
C VAL A 757 20.38 1.79 14.58
N GLU A 758 21.13 2.85 14.21
CA GLU A 758 22.54 2.72 13.83
C GLU A 758 23.39 2.12 14.95
N LYS A 759 23.25 2.61 16.19
CA LYS A 759 24.01 2.08 17.35
C LYS A 759 23.74 0.60 17.58
N ILE A 760 22.48 0.17 17.48
CA ILE A 760 22.07 -1.24 17.64
C ILE A 760 22.65 -2.08 16.50
N ALA A 761 22.52 -1.63 15.24
CA ALA A 761 23.09 -2.30 14.08
C ALA A 761 24.62 -2.46 14.22
N THR A 762 25.31 -1.39 14.64
CA THR A 762 26.75 -1.39 14.92
C THR A 762 27.12 -2.37 16.04
N ARG A 763 26.31 -2.47 17.11
CA ARG A 763 26.56 -3.46 18.17
C ARG A 763 26.39 -4.89 17.65
N PHE A 764 25.40 -5.17 16.81
CA PHE A 764 25.27 -6.49 16.17
C PHE A 764 26.48 -6.82 15.30
N LEU A 765 26.92 -5.89 14.45
CA LEU A 765 28.10 -6.08 13.59
C LEU A 765 29.37 -6.33 14.43
N ARG A 766 29.57 -5.58 15.52
CA ARG A 766 30.68 -5.81 16.46
C ARG A 766 30.61 -7.16 17.18
N SER A 767 29.41 -7.73 17.29
CA SER A 767 29.17 -9.06 17.86
C SER A 767 29.31 -10.18 16.81
N SER A 768 30.03 -9.91 15.71
CA SER A 768 30.28 -10.82 14.59
C SER A 768 29.03 -11.30 13.84
N ILE A 769 27.94 -10.52 13.88
CA ILE A 769 26.78 -10.76 13.03
C ILE A 769 27.06 -10.24 11.62
N ARG A 770 26.74 -11.03 10.60
CA ARG A 770 26.91 -10.61 9.20
C ARG A 770 25.80 -9.63 8.81
N PRO A 771 26.08 -8.60 7.99
CA PRO A 771 25.09 -7.63 7.54
C PRO A 771 23.81 -8.26 6.97
N GLU A 772 23.95 -9.29 6.13
CA GLU A 772 22.83 -10.00 5.49
C GLU A 772 21.83 -10.62 6.48
N GLN A 773 22.26 -10.88 7.72
CA GLN A 773 21.46 -11.47 8.80
C GLN A 773 20.62 -10.44 9.54
N ILE A 774 20.85 -9.14 9.30
CA ILE A 774 20.17 -8.02 9.95
C ILE A 774 19.16 -7.42 8.96
N GLY A 775 17.95 -7.17 9.43
CA GLY A 775 16.95 -6.37 8.71
C GLY A 775 16.46 -5.21 9.55
N ILE A 776 16.31 -4.04 8.95
CA ILE A 776 15.69 -2.87 9.57
C ILE A 776 14.33 -2.65 8.90
N ILE A 777 13.28 -2.74 9.69
CA ILE A 777 11.91 -2.50 9.27
C ILE A 777 11.52 -1.13 9.77
N THR A 778 11.11 -0.25 8.86
CA THR A 778 10.48 1.00 9.22
C THR A 778 9.33 1.27 8.27
N PRO A 779 8.17 1.65 8.78
CA PRO A 779 6.99 1.71 7.96
C PRO A 779 6.81 3.03 7.20
N TYR A 780 7.54 4.07 7.57
CA TYR A 780 7.58 5.34 6.83
C TYR A 780 8.78 5.36 5.87
N GLU A 781 8.55 5.75 4.62
CA GLU A 781 9.60 5.84 3.60
C GLU A 781 10.63 6.93 3.92
N GLY A 782 10.19 8.03 4.51
CA GLY A 782 11.04 9.11 5.01
C GLY A 782 12.06 8.60 6.03
N GLN A 783 11.62 7.75 6.96
CA GLN A 783 12.52 7.09 7.91
C GLN A 783 13.43 6.07 7.23
N ARG A 784 12.94 5.28 6.27
CA ARG A 784 13.77 4.31 5.53
C ARG A 784 14.95 5.02 4.87
N ALA A 785 14.66 6.05 4.09
CA ALA A 785 15.66 6.85 3.39
C ALA A 785 16.60 7.54 4.39
N TYR A 786 16.07 8.07 5.50
CA TYR A 786 16.88 8.74 6.50
C TYR A 786 17.83 7.78 7.23
N VAL A 787 17.38 6.58 7.59
CA VAL A 787 18.21 5.55 8.26
C VAL A 787 19.35 5.09 7.35
N VAL A 788 19.06 4.79 6.07
CA VAL A 788 20.10 4.42 5.08
C VAL A 788 21.14 5.53 4.97
N GLN A 789 20.68 6.77 4.79
CA GLN A 789 21.56 7.92 4.69
C GLN A 789 22.39 8.10 5.99
N TYR A 790 21.74 8.05 7.15
CA TYR A 790 22.39 8.25 8.44
C TYR A 790 23.51 7.23 8.70
N MET A 791 23.25 5.93 8.46
CA MET A 791 24.26 4.88 8.62
C MET A 791 25.47 5.07 7.67
N GLN A 792 25.24 5.55 6.44
CA GLN A 792 26.33 5.79 5.49
C GLN A 792 27.21 7.00 5.83
N TYR A 793 26.65 8.06 6.42
CA TYR A 793 27.40 9.28 6.73
C TYR A 793 27.95 9.31 8.16
N SER A 794 27.22 8.73 9.11
CA SER A 794 27.52 8.82 10.55
C SER A 794 27.86 7.47 11.20
N GLY A 795 27.76 6.36 10.46
CA GLY A 795 28.06 5.03 10.98
C GLY A 795 29.52 4.88 11.43
N ALA A 796 29.72 4.20 12.55
CA ALA A 796 31.05 4.03 13.16
C ALA A 796 31.95 3.01 12.43
N LEU A 797 31.38 2.13 11.61
CA LEU A 797 32.07 1.07 10.86
C LEU A 797 32.21 1.41 9.38
N ASN A 798 32.81 0.49 8.62
CA ASN A 798 32.94 0.64 7.17
C ASN A 798 31.55 0.75 6.52
N LYS A 799 31.36 1.80 5.70
CA LYS A 799 30.12 2.08 4.96
C LYS A 799 29.57 0.87 4.21
N LYS A 800 30.44 0.03 3.63
CA LYS A 800 30.02 -1.18 2.90
C LYS A 800 29.22 -2.15 3.77
N LEU A 801 29.56 -2.29 5.05
CA LEU A 801 28.85 -3.18 5.97
C LEU A 801 27.40 -2.71 6.18
N TYR A 802 27.18 -1.39 6.29
CA TYR A 802 25.82 -0.86 6.45
C TYR A 802 25.00 -0.96 5.16
N GLN A 803 25.62 -0.87 3.99
CA GLN A 803 24.94 -0.99 2.70
C GLN A 803 24.33 -2.39 2.49
N GLU A 804 24.98 -3.41 3.03
CA GLU A 804 24.50 -4.80 2.97
C GLU A 804 23.34 -5.09 3.95
N ILE A 805 23.06 -4.22 4.93
CA ILE A 805 21.93 -4.37 5.86
C ILE A 805 20.64 -3.93 5.17
N GLU A 806 19.69 -4.84 5.02
CA GLU A 806 18.41 -4.57 4.34
C GLU A 806 17.53 -3.59 5.15
N VAL A 807 17.17 -2.44 4.56
CA VAL A 807 16.27 -1.43 5.17
C VAL A 807 15.05 -1.24 4.28
N ALA A 808 13.86 -1.62 4.77
CA ALA A 808 12.64 -1.55 3.97
C ALA A 808 11.36 -1.42 4.82
N SER A 809 10.24 -1.19 4.14
CA SER A 809 8.92 -1.14 4.77
C SER A 809 8.41 -2.53 5.15
N VAL A 810 7.44 -2.55 6.08
CA VAL A 810 6.76 -3.80 6.52
C VAL A 810 6.21 -4.56 5.31
N ASP A 811 5.59 -3.86 4.36
CA ASP A 811 5.02 -4.45 3.15
C ASP A 811 6.10 -5.14 2.28
N ALA A 812 7.29 -4.53 2.16
CA ALA A 812 8.39 -5.09 1.36
C ALA A 812 9.07 -6.30 2.03
N PHE A 813 9.01 -6.39 3.36
CA PHE A 813 9.55 -7.49 4.16
C PHE A 813 8.62 -8.71 4.26
N GLN A 814 7.37 -8.61 3.81
CA GLN A 814 6.45 -9.75 3.83
C GLN A 814 7.00 -10.92 3.01
N GLY A 815 6.83 -12.13 3.52
CA GLY A 815 7.42 -13.36 2.94
C GLY A 815 8.93 -13.52 3.15
N ARG A 816 9.65 -12.52 3.66
CA ARG A 816 11.08 -12.62 4.00
C ARG A 816 11.28 -12.94 5.48
N GLU A 817 12.50 -13.32 5.83
CA GLU A 817 12.96 -13.54 7.21
C GLU A 817 14.42 -13.15 7.35
N LYS A 818 14.81 -12.74 8.56
CA LYS A 818 16.19 -12.40 8.96
C LYS A 818 16.47 -13.01 10.32
N ASP A 819 17.74 -13.11 10.68
CA ASP A 819 18.08 -13.59 12.02
C ASP A 819 17.78 -12.50 13.06
N PHE A 820 18.11 -11.24 12.76
CA PHE A 820 17.85 -10.10 13.62
C PHE A 820 17.01 -9.04 12.90
N ILE A 821 16.00 -8.51 13.60
CA ILE A 821 15.15 -7.43 13.10
C ILE A 821 15.20 -6.25 14.06
N ILE A 822 15.37 -5.06 13.50
CA ILE A 822 15.21 -3.79 14.22
C ILE A 822 13.98 -3.10 13.64
N LEU A 823 12.98 -2.82 14.48
CA LEU A 823 11.78 -2.08 14.09
C LEU A 823 11.91 -0.63 14.58
N SER A 824 11.81 0.34 13.67
CA SER A 824 11.68 1.77 14.00
C SER A 824 10.20 2.18 13.85
N CYS A 825 9.62 2.73 14.91
CA CYS A 825 8.20 3.07 14.99
C CYS A 825 7.92 4.49 14.50
N VAL A 826 8.90 5.39 14.62
CA VAL A 826 8.91 6.78 14.12
C VAL A 826 7.99 7.73 14.88
N ARG A 827 6.72 7.36 15.04
CA ARG A 827 5.68 8.27 15.53
C ARG A 827 5.85 8.59 17.01
N SER A 828 5.81 9.88 17.30
CA SER A 828 5.95 10.46 18.63
C SER A 828 5.25 11.82 18.64
N ASN A 829 3.97 11.80 19.01
CA ASN A 829 3.08 12.96 19.03
C ASN A 829 1.95 12.74 20.07
N GLU A 830 1.35 13.82 20.57
CA GLU A 830 0.31 13.75 21.63
C GLU A 830 -1.10 13.45 21.09
N HIS A 831 -1.44 13.89 19.87
CA HIS A 831 -2.84 13.93 19.40
C HIS A 831 -3.07 13.47 17.95
N GLN A 832 -2.04 13.02 17.22
CA GLN A 832 -2.09 12.84 15.76
C GLN A 832 -2.15 11.37 15.30
N GLY A 833 -2.36 10.45 16.24
CA GLY A 833 -2.40 9.00 16.01
C GLY A 833 -1.09 8.44 15.42
N ILE A 834 -1.09 7.15 15.10
CA ILE A 834 0.10 6.44 14.62
C ILE A 834 0.07 6.10 13.12
N GLY A 835 -0.98 6.57 12.41
CA GLY A 835 -1.11 6.39 10.96
C GLY A 835 -1.26 4.93 10.58
N PHE A 836 -0.46 4.46 9.62
CA PHE A 836 -0.52 3.06 9.16
C PHE A 836 -0.17 2.05 10.30
N LEU A 837 0.48 2.46 11.40
CA LEU A 837 0.80 1.56 12.52
C LEU A 837 -0.48 1.05 13.22
N ASN A 838 -1.63 1.70 12.97
CA ASN A 838 -2.92 1.27 13.49
C ASN A 838 -3.40 -0.06 12.88
N ASP A 839 -2.84 -0.53 11.76
CA ASP A 839 -3.22 -1.82 11.18
C ASP A 839 -2.57 -2.97 11.97
N PRO A 840 -3.35 -3.79 12.73
CA PRO A 840 -2.78 -4.86 13.52
C PRO A 840 -2.05 -5.90 12.67
N ARG A 841 -2.45 -6.06 11.41
CA ARG A 841 -1.83 -7.00 10.46
C ARG A 841 -0.41 -6.59 10.10
N ARG A 842 -0.14 -5.28 9.99
CA ARG A 842 1.22 -4.74 9.77
C ARG A 842 2.12 -5.05 10.96
N LEU A 843 1.61 -4.84 12.17
CA LEU A 843 2.35 -5.16 13.40
C LEU A 843 2.67 -6.66 13.47
N ASN A 844 1.69 -7.53 13.20
CA ASN A 844 1.90 -8.98 13.15
C ASN A 844 3.02 -9.36 12.17
N VAL A 845 3.00 -8.80 10.95
CA VAL A 845 4.07 -9.06 9.97
C VAL A 845 5.42 -8.60 10.50
N ALA A 846 5.52 -7.37 11.03
CA ALA A 846 6.77 -6.80 11.53
C ALA A 846 7.39 -7.63 12.67
N LEU A 847 6.57 -8.09 13.62
CA LEU A 847 7.02 -8.88 14.77
C LEU A 847 7.45 -10.31 14.41
N THR A 848 7.09 -10.80 13.22
CA THR A 848 7.27 -12.22 12.85
C THR A 848 8.29 -12.45 11.74
N ARG A 849 9.23 -11.50 11.55
CA ARG A 849 10.31 -11.58 10.56
C ARG A 849 11.64 -12.12 11.10
N ALA A 850 11.88 -12.03 12.41
CA ALA A 850 13.12 -12.50 13.06
C ALA A 850 13.15 -14.03 13.23
N ARG A 851 14.34 -14.62 13.45
CA ARG A 851 14.52 -16.06 13.72
C ARG A 851 15.02 -16.31 15.13
#